data_AF-A0A8H7GPC6-F1
#
_entry.id   AF-A0A8H7GPC6-F1
#
_cell.length_a   1.000
_cell.length_b   1.000
_cell.length_c   1.000
_cell.angle_alpha   90.00
_cell.angle_beta   90.00
_cell.angle_gamma   90.00
#
_symmetry.space_group_name_H-M   'P 1'
#
loop_
_entity.id
_entity.type
_entity.pdbx_description
1 polymer ?
#
loop_
_entity_poly.entity_id
_entity_poly.type
_entity_poly.pdbx_seq_one_letter_code
_entity_poly.pdbx_strand_id
1 'polypeptide(L)'
;MPYLPIKPLTSDQPGLWFYARIPQIPQIQSFSTYTPFRIKIPNTTYEQIPEHLKIHMFTPELEILRHDELRAPFKTFLSKFILQLLEHRSNEVRLESGNSNPASRLNNGNVVRFMKLMSRLKQLFAINGDNTEVLDAVLHSQTALSAFEAKLAAKKAAREEKATLNLRKLNLGTKEAYLQIPDSLELRSFAEELRILRDFELKTNFGSISARELLNILETRLESVLIKDSEAPPNPGISKGNLAKFYSLFSRLKRILAVNGGNTSFLDKILDSQDSHEVVDKNNLATQADTLQASKPGLEDDAIPYRQVPDDMRFEEYIVELKELRDNLGKPFASVTATDVLHAATKLSERQTDSERGVIFMKLCRNLAMLFKHNGAETSVLDHIILNSDAFAKLESRLQPQKDKNGRSSSQLGFENLRNRSLGEDELSIQSALAQAMSKEEKSVREQDPAEYEAIASLTPDQIRSNYGPKPEKDGHRKVGRKEIESYLKRSKEKKRMADENKWREQTAFEWSNSLYKDCRSLESRNFFNPILGSAKSARFPMFPGTGEEHEYLILSSNGQKFVSQKNPLGLNHVPEDMFAILQTLSEDDLAKFLKNVEKLRRKGWRLIGSGRTKGMLVLSRDVKRGHLKVKRLIKFILASSGLIFITLLLLNWIIDDKMVEELADISEIAEIELEAESSDVLEEGTLLDDEGKRADVANLNAKESSRKGFFWN
;
A
#
# COMPACT_ATOMS: atom_id res chain seq x y z
N MET A 1 -4.10 -77.30 -19.95
CA MET A 1 -3.92 -77.11 -21.41
C MET A 1 -3.73 -75.61 -21.65
N PRO A 2 -2.81 -75.19 -22.53
CA PRO A 2 -1.42 -74.98 -22.14
C PRO A 2 -0.83 -73.64 -22.61
N TYR A 3 0.39 -73.41 -22.13
CA TYR A 3 1.37 -72.39 -22.50
C TYR A 3 1.53 -72.18 -24.01
N LEU A 4 1.66 -70.91 -24.42
CA LEU A 4 2.22 -70.51 -25.71
C LEU A 4 3.66 -70.00 -25.50
N PRO A 5 4.64 -70.47 -26.31
CA PRO A 5 6.03 -70.08 -26.20
C PRO A 5 6.34 -68.87 -27.09
N ILE A 6 7.09 -67.90 -26.56
CA ILE A 6 7.68 -66.83 -27.36
C ILE A 6 9.11 -67.26 -27.72
N LYS A 7 9.37 -67.32 -29.04
CA LYS A 7 10.66 -67.68 -29.66
C LYS A 7 11.75 -66.64 -29.32
N PRO A 8 13.03 -67.05 -29.16
CA PRO A 8 14.13 -66.12 -29.14
C PRO A 8 14.52 -65.68 -30.57
N LEU A 9 14.71 -64.38 -30.76
CA LEU A 9 15.33 -63.81 -31.96
C LEU A 9 16.85 -63.83 -31.75
N THR A 10 17.53 -64.70 -32.49
CA THR A 10 18.99 -64.67 -32.64
C THR A 10 19.37 -63.56 -33.61
N SER A 11 20.13 -62.57 -33.15
CA SER A 11 20.82 -61.59 -33.98
C SER A 11 22.26 -61.49 -33.51
N ASP A 12 23.12 -62.28 -34.14
CA ASP A 12 24.57 -62.09 -34.15
C ASP A 12 24.89 -60.74 -34.79
N GLN A 13 25.44 -59.81 -34.01
CA GLN A 13 26.46 -58.86 -34.48
C GLN A 13 27.43 -58.50 -33.33
N PRO A 14 28.75 -58.57 -33.56
CA PRO A 14 29.76 -58.29 -32.54
C PRO A 14 30.03 -56.78 -32.46
N GLY A 15 29.27 -56.08 -31.60
CA GLY A 15 29.56 -54.70 -31.22
C GLY A 15 30.40 -54.67 -29.94
N LEU A 16 31.64 -54.20 -30.05
CA LEU A 16 32.52 -53.84 -28.94
C LEU A 16 31.79 -52.95 -27.92
N TRP A 17 31.41 -53.52 -26.77
CA TRP A 17 31.10 -52.76 -25.58
C TRP A 17 32.22 -52.99 -24.56
N PHE A 18 33.03 -51.95 -24.35
CA PHE A 18 33.93 -51.87 -23.21
C PHE A 18 33.09 -51.98 -21.93
N TYR A 19 33.12 -53.15 -21.27
CA TYR A 19 32.68 -53.28 -19.90
C TYR A 19 33.67 -52.52 -19.02
N ALA A 20 33.36 -51.25 -18.73
CA ALA A 20 33.86 -50.61 -17.52
C ALA A 20 33.31 -51.42 -16.34
N ARG A 21 34.21 -52.13 -15.65
CA ARG A 21 33.95 -52.88 -14.43
C ARG A 21 33.34 -51.91 -13.40
N ILE A 22 32.02 -51.87 -13.30
CA ILE A 22 31.34 -51.13 -12.24
C ILE A 22 31.79 -51.78 -10.92
N PRO A 23 32.49 -51.06 -10.03
CA PRO A 23 32.87 -51.61 -8.75
C PRO A 23 31.58 -51.96 -7.99
N GLN A 24 31.50 -53.20 -7.51
CA GLN A 24 30.43 -53.63 -6.62
C GLN A 24 30.37 -52.64 -5.44
N ILE A 25 29.34 -51.81 -5.42
CA ILE A 25 29.03 -50.97 -4.26
C ILE A 25 28.71 -51.96 -3.13
N PRO A 26 29.43 -51.93 -2.01
CA PRO A 26 29.15 -52.83 -0.89
C PRO A 26 27.69 -52.62 -0.50
N GLN A 27 26.92 -53.71 -0.44
CA GLN A 27 25.55 -53.66 0.07
C GLN A 27 25.59 -53.06 1.46
N ILE A 28 25.13 -51.82 1.58
CA ILE A 28 25.02 -51.12 2.85
C ILE A 28 23.89 -51.84 3.59
N GLN A 29 24.29 -52.72 4.50
CA GLN A 29 23.38 -53.46 5.38
C GLN A 29 22.40 -52.46 6.00
N SER A 30 21.11 -52.76 5.88
CA SER A 30 19.99 -52.00 6.44
C SER A 30 20.35 -51.32 7.76
N PHE A 31 20.35 -49.98 7.80
CA PHE A 31 20.66 -49.12 8.95
C PHE A 31 19.63 -49.22 10.11
N SER A 32 19.09 -50.40 10.39
CA SER A 32 17.93 -50.59 11.27
C SER A 32 18.24 -50.41 12.76
N THR A 33 19.50 -50.35 13.19
CA THR A 33 19.84 -50.21 14.62
C THR A 33 21.04 -49.29 14.85
N TYR A 34 20.92 -48.01 14.51
CA TYR A 34 21.85 -46.99 15.03
C TYR A 34 21.36 -46.51 16.40
N THR A 35 22.07 -46.91 17.46
CA THR A 35 21.87 -46.33 18.79
C THR A 35 22.38 -44.88 18.79
N PRO A 36 21.58 -43.90 19.23
CA PRO A 36 21.97 -42.49 19.20
C PRO A 36 23.16 -42.23 20.14
N PHE A 37 24.35 -42.02 19.58
CA PHE A 37 25.51 -41.54 20.35
C PHE A 37 25.29 -40.08 20.72
N ARG A 38 25.10 -39.81 22.01
CA ARG A 38 24.99 -38.46 22.55
C ARG A 38 26.37 -37.81 22.60
N ILE A 39 26.81 -37.26 21.48
CA ILE A 39 28.06 -36.49 21.39
C ILE A 39 27.82 -35.15 22.09
N LYS A 40 28.64 -34.83 23.10
CA LYS A 40 28.67 -33.48 23.69
C LYS A 40 29.31 -32.54 22.67
N ILE A 41 28.50 -31.81 21.92
CA ILE A 41 28.95 -30.76 21.01
C ILE A 41 29.53 -29.63 21.90
N PRO A 42 30.74 -29.11 21.61
CA PRO A 42 31.27 -27.95 22.33
C PRO A 42 30.28 -26.78 22.20
N ASN A 43 30.01 -26.07 23.31
CA ASN A 43 29.12 -24.90 23.35
C ASN A 43 29.64 -23.82 22.40
N THR A 44 29.21 -23.85 21.14
CA THR A 44 29.43 -22.76 20.19
C THR A 44 28.33 -21.73 20.38
N THR A 45 28.73 -20.47 20.45
CA THR A 45 27.81 -19.33 20.47
C THR A 45 26.94 -19.40 19.21
N TYR A 46 25.62 -19.27 19.37
CA TYR A 46 24.69 -19.27 18.25
C TYR A 46 25.07 -18.18 17.24
N GLU A 47 25.36 -18.58 16.00
CA GLU A 47 25.53 -17.66 14.88
C GLU A 47 24.21 -17.55 14.11
N GLN A 48 23.85 -16.31 13.76
CA GLN A 48 22.63 -16.03 13.01
C GLN A 48 22.74 -16.62 11.61
N ILE A 49 21.71 -17.37 11.19
CA ILE A 49 21.65 -17.96 9.85
C ILE A 49 21.70 -16.84 8.80
N PRO A 50 22.67 -16.85 7.88
CA PRO A 50 22.74 -15.84 6.83
C PRO A 50 21.50 -15.85 5.95
N GLU A 51 20.86 -14.69 5.78
CA GLU A 51 19.59 -14.56 5.06
C GLU A 51 19.69 -14.97 3.59
N HIS A 52 20.87 -14.80 2.98
CA HIS A 52 21.13 -15.17 1.58
C HIS A 52 21.00 -16.69 1.31
N LEU A 53 21.11 -17.54 2.33
CA LEU A 53 20.90 -18.99 2.18
C LEU A 53 19.43 -19.35 1.96
N LYS A 54 18.51 -18.47 2.36
CA LYS A 54 17.05 -18.62 2.21
C LYS A 54 16.54 -20.01 2.63
N ILE A 55 17.09 -20.57 3.71
CA ILE A 55 16.75 -21.92 4.20
C ILE A 55 15.25 -22.05 4.49
N HIS A 56 14.60 -20.97 4.94
CA HIS A 56 13.16 -20.92 5.20
C HIS A 56 12.30 -21.25 3.96
N MET A 57 12.78 -21.01 2.73
CA MET A 57 12.07 -21.37 1.50
C MET A 57 11.96 -22.88 1.28
N PHE A 58 12.75 -23.68 2.01
CA PHE A 58 12.79 -25.14 1.94
C PHE A 58 12.17 -25.82 3.16
N THR A 59 11.31 -25.11 3.91
CA THR A 59 10.61 -25.67 5.07
C THR A 59 9.86 -26.97 4.73
N PRO A 60 9.10 -27.07 3.62
CA PRO A 60 8.41 -28.32 3.28
C PRO A 60 9.38 -29.51 3.09
N GLU A 61 10.51 -29.27 2.43
CA GLU A 61 11.55 -30.29 2.23
C GLU A 61 12.21 -30.69 3.56
N LEU A 62 12.48 -29.72 4.44
CA LEU A 62 13.01 -29.99 5.79
C LEU A 62 12.02 -30.77 6.66
N GLU A 63 10.71 -30.50 6.55
CA GLU A 63 9.67 -31.27 7.25
C GLU A 63 9.63 -32.73 6.76
N ILE A 64 9.69 -32.96 5.45
CA ILE A 64 9.75 -34.31 4.88
C ILE A 64 11.02 -35.02 5.36
N LEU A 65 12.17 -34.36 5.30
CA LEU A 65 13.44 -34.92 5.76
C LEU A 65 13.39 -35.30 7.25
N ARG A 66 12.79 -34.44 8.08
CA ARG A 66 12.67 -34.68 9.53
C ARG A 66 11.67 -35.78 9.86
N HIS A 67 10.47 -35.73 9.29
CA HIS A 67 9.36 -36.60 9.69
C HIS A 67 9.35 -37.94 8.96
N ASP A 68 9.72 -37.96 7.68
CA ASP A 68 9.54 -39.14 6.84
C ASP A 68 10.83 -39.95 6.74
N GLU A 69 11.97 -39.26 6.54
CA GLU A 69 13.28 -39.90 6.34
C GLU A 69 14.02 -40.13 7.66
N LEU A 70 14.22 -39.09 8.48
CA LEU A 70 14.99 -39.19 9.74
C LEU A 70 14.17 -39.71 10.92
N ARG A 71 12.86 -39.42 10.95
CA ARG A 71 11.92 -39.76 12.05
C ARG A 71 12.36 -39.30 13.43
N ALA A 72 13.28 -38.35 13.52
CA ALA A 72 13.80 -37.78 14.75
C ALA A 72 14.28 -36.32 14.53
N PRO A 73 14.40 -35.51 15.60
CA PRO A 73 14.89 -34.14 15.51
C PRO A 73 16.30 -34.06 14.90
N PHE A 74 16.63 -32.96 14.21
CA PHE A 74 17.93 -32.84 13.53
C PHE A 74 19.12 -32.89 14.49
N LYS A 75 18.95 -32.40 15.73
CA LYS A 75 19.99 -32.43 16.77
C LYS A 75 20.54 -33.82 17.10
N THR A 76 19.82 -34.90 16.78
CA THR A 76 20.28 -36.27 17.07
C THR A 76 21.24 -36.81 16.01
N PHE A 77 21.38 -36.12 14.88
CA PHE A 77 22.18 -36.55 13.74
C PHE A 77 23.34 -35.60 13.47
N LEU A 78 24.45 -36.17 12.97
CA LEU A 78 25.60 -35.41 12.49
C LEU A 78 25.28 -34.78 11.12
N SER A 79 25.83 -33.59 10.86
CA SER A 79 25.70 -32.88 9.59
C SER A 79 26.04 -33.77 8.38
N LYS A 80 27.18 -34.49 8.46
CA LYS A 80 27.66 -35.41 7.42
C LYS A 80 26.66 -36.53 7.11
N PHE A 81 26.02 -37.08 8.14
CA PHE A 81 25.01 -38.14 7.97
C PHE A 81 23.77 -37.60 7.23
N ILE A 82 23.28 -36.42 7.63
CA ILE A 82 22.13 -35.78 6.97
C ILE A 82 22.43 -35.53 5.48
N LEU A 83 23.63 -35.02 5.17
CA LEU A 83 24.05 -34.75 3.79
C LEU A 83 24.17 -36.03 2.96
N GLN A 84 24.76 -37.09 3.52
CA GLN A 84 24.89 -38.39 2.85
C GLN A 84 23.52 -39.03 2.59
N LEU A 85 22.61 -38.98 3.57
CA LEU A 85 21.26 -39.49 3.43
C LEU A 85 20.51 -38.74 2.31
N LEU A 86 20.58 -37.41 2.30
CA LEU A 86 19.95 -36.59 1.25
C LEU A 86 20.51 -36.90 -0.13
N GLU A 87 21.82 -37.04 -0.26
CA GLU A 87 22.49 -37.37 -1.53
C GLU A 87 22.05 -38.76 -2.03
N HIS A 88 22.05 -39.75 -1.13
CA HIS A 88 21.61 -41.11 -1.45
C HIS A 88 20.14 -41.15 -1.90
N ARG A 89 19.23 -40.60 -1.09
CA ARG A 89 17.79 -40.58 -1.38
C ARG A 89 17.45 -39.78 -2.63
N SER A 90 18.15 -38.66 -2.87
CA SER A 90 17.96 -37.87 -4.10
C SER A 90 18.41 -38.64 -5.34
N ASN A 91 19.52 -39.39 -5.25
CA ASN A 91 19.99 -40.22 -6.36
C ASN A 91 19.07 -41.42 -6.63
N GLU A 92 18.56 -42.09 -5.59
CA GLU A 92 17.59 -43.18 -5.75
C GLU A 92 16.32 -42.74 -6.48
N VAL A 93 15.75 -41.61 -6.08
CA VAL A 93 14.53 -41.08 -6.71
C VAL A 93 14.78 -40.56 -8.12
N ARG A 94 15.96 -39.97 -8.38
CA ARG A 94 16.32 -39.46 -9.71
C ARG A 94 16.62 -40.58 -10.71
N LEU A 95 17.25 -41.67 -10.25
CA LEU A 95 17.63 -42.81 -11.10
C LEU A 95 16.56 -43.90 -11.16
N GLU A 96 15.44 -43.72 -10.46
CA GLU A 96 14.36 -44.71 -10.31
C GLU A 96 14.87 -46.09 -9.85
N SER A 97 15.99 -46.13 -9.13
CA SER A 97 16.76 -47.35 -8.81
C SER A 97 16.17 -48.17 -7.64
N GLY A 98 14.87 -48.00 -7.37
CA GLY A 98 14.15 -48.56 -6.21
C GLY A 98 14.01 -47.55 -5.08
N ASN A 99 12.79 -47.37 -4.57
CA ASN A 99 12.51 -46.45 -3.46
C ASN A 99 12.73 -47.15 -2.12
N SER A 100 13.87 -46.90 -1.47
CA SER A 100 14.19 -47.50 -0.16
C SER A 100 13.25 -47.09 0.98
N ASN A 101 12.53 -45.96 0.85
CA ASN A 101 11.51 -45.52 1.79
C ASN A 101 10.24 -45.07 1.04
N PRO A 102 9.34 -46.01 0.70
CA PRO A 102 8.11 -45.70 -0.05
C PRO A 102 7.10 -44.85 0.74
N ALA A 103 7.25 -44.75 2.06
CA ALA A 103 6.42 -43.89 2.89
C ALA A 103 6.84 -42.41 2.83
N SER A 104 8.01 -42.10 2.25
CA SER A 104 8.49 -40.74 2.15
C SER A 104 7.75 -39.94 1.08
N ARG A 105 7.45 -38.68 1.39
CA ARG A 105 6.91 -37.71 0.43
C ARG A 105 7.98 -37.21 -0.57
N LEU A 106 9.23 -37.67 -0.48
CA LEU A 106 10.28 -37.38 -1.47
C LEU A 106 9.99 -38.14 -2.78
N ASN A 107 9.82 -37.41 -3.88
CA ASN A 107 9.44 -37.93 -5.18
C ASN A 107 10.15 -37.17 -6.32
N ASN A 108 9.97 -37.62 -7.57
CA ASN A 108 10.67 -37.03 -8.71
C ASN A 108 10.29 -35.54 -8.95
N GLY A 109 9.10 -35.11 -8.51
CA GLY A 109 8.66 -33.72 -8.60
C GLY A 109 9.40 -32.77 -7.63
N ASN A 110 9.88 -33.25 -6.48
CA ASN A 110 10.56 -32.44 -5.48
C ASN A 110 12.07 -32.71 -5.34
N VAL A 111 12.61 -33.75 -5.99
CA VAL A 111 14.04 -34.13 -5.91
C VAL A 111 15.00 -32.99 -6.25
N VAL A 112 14.65 -32.14 -7.22
CA VAL A 112 15.47 -30.96 -7.59
C VAL A 112 15.53 -29.94 -6.46
N ARG A 113 14.45 -29.77 -5.68
CA ARG A 113 14.45 -28.90 -4.50
C ARG A 113 15.30 -29.47 -3.38
N PHE A 114 15.28 -30.79 -3.16
CA PHE A 114 16.16 -31.46 -2.21
C PHE A 114 17.65 -31.34 -2.56
N MET A 115 18.00 -31.42 -3.85
CA MET A 115 19.39 -31.19 -4.31
C MET A 115 19.85 -29.75 -4.05
N LYS A 116 18.97 -28.76 -4.27
CA LYS A 116 19.25 -27.36 -3.93
C LYS A 116 19.38 -27.17 -2.41
N LEU A 117 18.47 -27.76 -1.63
CA LEU A 117 18.52 -27.75 -0.18
C LEU A 117 19.84 -28.35 0.32
N MET A 118 20.27 -29.50 -0.20
CA MET A 118 21.53 -30.14 0.13
C MET A 118 22.73 -29.19 -0.06
N SER A 119 22.78 -28.45 -1.18
CA SER A 119 23.84 -27.46 -1.43
C SER A 119 23.83 -26.33 -0.38
N ARG A 120 22.65 -25.85 0.00
CA ARG A 120 22.50 -24.81 1.04
C ARG A 120 22.82 -25.33 2.44
N LEU A 121 22.49 -26.57 2.74
CA LEU A 121 22.85 -27.22 4.01
C LEU A 121 24.36 -27.44 4.11
N LYS A 122 25.05 -27.77 3.01
CA LYS A 122 26.53 -27.82 2.98
C LYS A 122 27.14 -26.46 3.37
N GLN A 123 26.61 -25.36 2.84
CA GLN A 123 27.04 -24.00 3.20
C GLN A 123 26.70 -23.65 4.66
N LEU A 124 25.48 -23.96 5.09
CA LEU A 124 25.01 -23.70 6.45
C LEU A 124 25.87 -24.42 7.50
N PHE A 125 26.15 -25.71 7.29
CA PHE A 125 26.95 -26.50 8.23
C PHE A 125 28.43 -26.07 8.23
N ALA A 126 28.95 -25.59 7.10
CA ALA A 126 30.30 -25.02 7.05
C ALA A 126 30.41 -23.74 7.88
N ILE A 127 29.37 -22.91 7.92
CA ILE A 127 29.33 -21.66 8.69
C ILE A 127 29.09 -21.95 10.18
N ASN A 128 28.10 -22.78 10.51
CA ASN A 128 27.66 -23.03 11.90
C ASN A 128 28.45 -24.13 12.62
N GLY A 129 29.61 -24.55 12.10
CA GLY A 129 30.45 -25.59 12.72
C GLY A 129 29.73 -26.93 12.90
N ASP A 130 29.05 -27.41 11.86
CA ASP A 130 28.31 -28.68 11.83
C ASP A 130 27.12 -28.79 12.81
N ASN A 131 26.69 -27.67 13.41
CA ASN A 131 25.53 -27.67 14.30
C ASN A 131 24.21 -27.88 13.53
N THR A 132 23.53 -29.00 13.78
CA THR A 132 22.26 -29.38 13.13
C THR A 132 21.02 -28.88 13.87
N GLU A 133 21.14 -28.45 15.13
CA GLU A 133 20.02 -27.94 15.94
C GLU A 133 19.37 -26.69 15.31
N VAL A 134 20.16 -25.95 14.53
CA VAL A 134 19.72 -24.77 13.78
C VAL A 134 18.53 -25.09 12.85
N LEU A 135 18.46 -26.29 12.29
CA LEU A 135 17.36 -26.70 11.41
C LEU A 135 16.06 -26.94 12.20
N ASP A 136 16.15 -27.48 13.42
CA ASP A 136 15.00 -27.62 14.31
C ASP A 136 14.45 -26.25 14.71
N ALA A 137 15.32 -25.26 14.93
CA ALA A 137 14.94 -23.88 15.21
C ALA A 137 14.24 -23.21 14.02
N VAL A 138 14.71 -23.42 12.79
CA VAL A 138 14.04 -22.92 11.57
C VAL A 138 12.65 -23.53 11.40
N LEU A 139 12.49 -24.83 11.62
CA LEU A 139 11.17 -25.46 11.57
C LEU A 139 10.24 -24.92 12.68
N HIS A 140 10.78 -24.69 13.88
CA HIS A 140 10.01 -24.13 14.98
C HIS A 140 9.55 -22.69 14.71
N SER A 141 10.41 -21.84 14.13
CA SER A 141 10.04 -20.47 13.78
C SER A 141 8.97 -20.44 12.69
N GLN A 142 9.07 -21.30 11.68
CA GLN A 142 8.08 -21.36 10.60
C GLN A 142 6.71 -21.86 11.10
N THR A 143 6.69 -22.86 11.99
CA THR A 143 5.44 -23.34 12.59
C THR A 143 4.80 -22.30 13.52
N ALA A 144 5.60 -21.51 14.23
CA ALA A 144 5.10 -20.39 15.03
C ALA A 144 4.50 -19.27 14.15
N LEU A 145 5.16 -18.95 13.03
CA LEU A 145 4.67 -17.95 12.06
C LEU A 145 3.38 -18.39 11.38
N SER A 146 3.28 -19.65 10.92
CA SER A 146 2.05 -20.16 10.29
C SER A 146 0.88 -20.20 11.28
N ALA A 147 1.13 -20.56 12.54
CA ALA A 147 0.11 -20.48 13.60
C ALA A 147 -0.35 -19.04 13.86
N PHE A 148 0.55 -18.06 13.77
CA PHE A 148 0.22 -16.64 13.90
C PHE A 148 -0.59 -16.13 12.71
N GLU A 149 -0.20 -16.48 11.49
CA GLU A 149 -0.95 -16.15 10.27
C GLU A 149 -2.35 -16.77 10.27
N ALA A 150 -2.47 -18.03 10.70
CA ALA A 150 -3.76 -18.68 10.87
C ALA A 150 -4.64 -17.96 11.90
N LYS A 151 -4.07 -17.49 13.02
CA LYS A 151 -4.80 -16.66 14.01
C LYS A 151 -5.23 -15.32 13.43
N LEU A 152 -4.41 -14.68 12.60
CA LEU A 152 -4.78 -13.43 11.91
C LEU A 152 -5.89 -13.65 10.89
N ALA A 153 -5.80 -14.72 10.09
CA ALA A 153 -6.83 -15.09 9.13
C ALA A 153 -8.16 -15.41 9.83
N ALA A 154 -8.13 -16.21 10.90
CA ALA A 154 -9.31 -16.50 11.71
C ALA A 154 -9.91 -15.23 12.35
N LYS A 155 -9.07 -14.31 12.85
CA LYS A 155 -9.53 -13.02 13.39
C LYS A 155 -10.15 -12.13 12.31
N LYS A 156 -9.60 -12.14 11.09
CA LYS A 156 -10.14 -11.41 9.94
C LYS A 156 -11.50 -12.00 9.52
N ALA A 157 -11.59 -13.32 9.38
CA ALA A 157 -12.83 -14.03 9.08
C ALA A 157 -13.90 -13.77 10.15
N ALA A 158 -13.56 -13.84 11.44
CA ALA A 158 -14.49 -13.54 12.54
C ALA A 158 -14.92 -12.07 12.56
N ARG A 159 -14.06 -11.13 12.11
CA ARG A 159 -14.42 -9.72 11.97
C ARG A 159 -15.37 -9.51 10.79
N GLU A 160 -15.11 -10.17 9.68
CA GLU A 160 -15.99 -10.16 8.50
C GLU A 160 -17.35 -10.78 8.82
N GLU A 161 -17.39 -11.91 9.51
CA GLU A 161 -18.63 -12.54 9.98
C GLU A 161 -19.40 -11.64 10.95
N LYS A 162 -18.73 -10.98 11.90
CA LYS A 162 -19.39 -9.99 12.77
C LYS A 162 -19.90 -8.77 12.00
N ALA A 163 -19.21 -8.35 10.96
CA ALA A 163 -19.65 -7.25 10.10
C ALA A 163 -20.91 -7.65 9.30
N THR A 164 -20.94 -8.87 8.74
CA THR A 164 -22.13 -9.37 8.03
C THR A 164 -23.31 -9.60 8.97
N LEU A 165 -23.09 -10.08 10.20
CA LEU A 165 -24.15 -10.26 11.20
C LEU A 165 -24.75 -8.92 11.66
N ASN A 166 -23.93 -7.87 11.81
CA ASN A 166 -24.40 -6.52 12.13
C ASN A 166 -25.19 -5.90 10.96
N LEU A 167 -24.77 -6.13 9.71
CA LEU A 167 -25.54 -5.76 8.51
C LEU A 167 -26.89 -6.48 8.45
N ARG A 168 -26.92 -7.78 8.79
CA ARG A 168 -28.16 -8.58 8.79
C ARG A 168 -29.15 -8.14 9.87
N LYS A 169 -28.66 -7.66 11.03
CA LYS A 169 -29.50 -7.11 12.11
C LYS A 169 -30.05 -5.71 11.84
N LEU A 170 -29.45 -4.94 10.91
CA LEU A 170 -29.93 -3.62 10.52
C LEU A 170 -30.98 -3.62 9.39
N ASN A 171 -31.16 -4.75 8.70
CA ASN A 171 -31.99 -4.83 7.48
C ASN A 171 -33.42 -5.35 7.68
N LEU A 172 -33.99 -5.32 8.89
CA LEU A 172 -35.35 -5.83 9.14
C LEU A 172 -36.45 -4.76 9.32
N GLY A 173 -36.25 -3.49 8.95
CA GLY A 173 -37.36 -2.54 9.15
C GLY A 173 -37.35 -1.16 8.50
N THR A 174 -36.35 -0.76 7.71
CA THR A 174 -36.40 0.59 7.11
C THR A 174 -35.92 0.58 5.66
N LYS A 175 -36.84 1.02 4.79
CA LYS A 175 -36.65 1.44 3.40
C LYS A 175 -35.25 2.04 3.17
N GLU A 176 -34.45 1.30 2.42
CA GLU A 176 -33.32 1.71 1.55
C GLU A 176 -32.42 2.86 2.06
N ALA A 177 -31.60 2.57 3.07
CA ALA A 177 -30.43 3.39 3.34
C ALA A 177 -29.36 3.13 2.25
N TYR A 178 -29.04 4.17 1.48
CA TYR A 178 -27.98 4.14 0.46
C TYR A 178 -26.63 3.71 1.07
N LEU A 179 -26.11 2.55 0.66
CA LEU A 179 -24.77 2.12 1.02
C LEU A 179 -23.76 2.87 0.16
N GLN A 180 -22.83 3.58 0.83
CA GLN A 180 -21.78 4.32 0.15
C GLN A 180 -20.87 3.35 -0.61
N ILE A 181 -20.77 3.55 -1.93
CA ILE A 181 -19.97 2.72 -2.83
C ILE A 181 -18.49 2.99 -2.53
N PRO A 182 -17.66 1.95 -2.34
CA PRO A 182 -16.23 2.15 -2.16
C PRO A 182 -15.60 2.81 -3.40
N ASP A 183 -14.91 3.94 -3.21
CA ASP A 183 -14.24 4.68 -4.29
C ASP A 183 -13.20 3.82 -5.03
N SER A 184 -12.66 2.79 -4.38
CA SER A 184 -11.68 1.84 -4.94
C SER A 184 -12.19 1.04 -6.14
N LEU A 185 -13.50 1.05 -6.40
CA LEU A 185 -14.11 0.33 -7.53
C LEU A 185 -14.19 1.19 -8.80
N GLU A 186 -13.93 2.50 -8.70
CA GLU A 186 -13.84 3.48 -9.79
C GLU A 186 -14.92 3.32 -10.89
N LEU A 187 -16.20 3.06 -10.57
CA LEU A 187 -17.22 2.90 -11.63
C LEU A 187 -17.34 4.12 -12.55
N ARG A 188 -16.97 5.31 -12.06
CA ARG A 188 -16.98 6.55 -12.84
C ARG A 188 -16.11 6.45 -14.10
N SER A 189 -15.06 5.61 -14.09
CA SER A 189 -14.22 5.38 -15.26
C SER A 189 -14.90 4.52 -16.34
N PHE A 190 -16.08 3.94 -16.04
CA PHE A 190 -16.86 3.09 -16.93
C PHE A 190 -18.25 3.69 -17.26
N ALA A 191 -18.42 5.01 -17.10
CA ALA A 191 -19.71 5.64 -17.31
C ALA A 191 -20.19 5.53 -18.77
N GLU A 192 -19.30 5.60 -19.74
CA GLU A 192 -19.64 5.40 -21.15
C GLU A 192 -20.10 3.97 -21.41
N GLU A 193 -19.39 2.97 -20.87
CA GLU A 193 -19.78 1.57 -20.99
C GLU A 193 -21.13 1.30 -20.30
N LEU A 194 -21.41 1.96 -19.18
CA LEU A 194 -22.71 1.90 -18.51
C LEU A 194 -23.82 2.59 -19.33
N ARG A 195 -23.56 3.74 -19.97
CA ARG A 195 -24.51 4.38 -20.90
C ARG A 195 -24.80 3.48 -22.08
N ILE A 196 -23.78 2.91 -22.71
CA ILE A 196 -23.94 1.98 -23.83
C ILE A 196 -24.77 0.77 -23.40
N LEU A 197 -24.50 0.20 -22.22
CA LEU A 197 -25.25 -0.92 -21.69
C LEU A 197 -26.73 -0.55 -21.46
N ARG A 198 -26.99 0.62 -20.84
CA ARG A 198 -28.36 1.11 -20.59
C ARG A 198 -29.12 1.37 -21.88
N ASP A 199 -28.52 2.13 -22.79
CA ASP A 199 -29.21 2.71 -23.94
C ASP A 199 -29.38 1.69 -25.09
N PHE A 200 -28.39 0.82 -25.32
CA PHE A 200 -28.43 -0.12 -26.44
C PHE A 200 -28.86 -1.54 -26.05
N GLU A 201 -28.38 -2.05 -24.91
CA GLU A 201 -28.63 -3.45 -24.54
C GLU A 201 -29.88 -3.61 -23.67
N LEU A 202 -30.06 -2.75 -22.66
CA LEU A 202 -31.17 -2.87 -21.70
C LEU A 202 -32.42 -2.11 -22.13
N LYS A 203 -32.26 -0.97 -22.81
CA LYS A 203 -33.33 -0.04 -23.24
C LYS A 203 -34.25 0.41 -22.09
N THR A 204 -33.80 0.27 -20.86
CA THR A 204 -34.52 0.57 -19.62
C THR A 204 -33.53 1.02 -18.55
N ASN A 205 -34.02 1.73 -17.53
CA ASN A 205 -33.17 2.18 -16.42
C ASN A 205 -32.67 0.97 -15.60
N PHE A 206 -31.51 1.11 -14.96
CA PHE A 206 -30.93 0.01 -14.19
C PHE A 206 -31.84 -0.38 -13.02
N GLY A 207 -32.52 0.58 -12.39
CA GLY A 207 -33.41 0.34 -11.26
C GLY A 207 -34.62 -0.56 -11.56
N SER A 208 -35.02 -0.74 -12.82
CA SER A 208 -36.11 -1.67 -13.18
C SER A 208 -35.64 -3.12 -13.37
N ILE A 209 -34.33 -3.36 -13.45
CA ILE A 209 -33.76 -4.68 -13.73
C ILE A 209 -33.11 -5.23 -12.46
N SER A 210 -33.31 -6.52 -12.20
CA SER A 210 -32.65 -7.19 -11.07
C SER A 210 -31.15 -7.38 -11.32
N ALA A 211 -30.32 -7.36 -10.27
CA ALA A 211 -28.88 -7.55 -10.41
C ALA A 211 -28.48 -8.84 -11.15
N ARG A 212 -29.24 -9.93 -10.98
CA ARG A 212 -28.98 -11.21 -11.65
C ARG A 212 -29.27 -11.12 -13.15
N GLU A 213 -30.39 -10.50 -13.50
CA GLU A 213 -30.79 -10.30 -14.88
C GLU A 213 -29.81 -9.38 -15.62
N LEU A 214 -29.38 -8.28 -14.99
CA LEU A 214 -28.35 -7.38 -15.52
C LEU A 214 -27.04 -8.12 -15.84
N LEU A 215 -26.56 -8.94 -14.91
CA LEU A 215 -25.32 -9.71 -15.11
C LEU A 215 -25.48 -10.77 -16.20
N ASN A 216 -26.62 -11.47 -16.26
CA ASN A 216 -26.89 -12.48 -17.29
C ASN A 216 -26.97 -11.86 -18.68
N ILE A 217 -27.61 -10.69 -18.83
CA ILE A 217 -27.68 -9.96 -20.11
C ILE A 217 -26.27 -9.59 -20.57
N LEU A 218 -25.46 -9.03 -19.67
CA LEU A 218 -24.09 -8.63 -19.99
C LEU A 218 -23.19 -9.83 -20.34
N GLU A 219 -23.27 -10.93 -19.59
CA GLU A 219 -22.52 -12.17 -19.84
C GLU A 219 -22.90 -12.79 -21.20
N THR A 220 -24.21 -12.94 -21.47
CA THR A 220 -24.71 -13.45 -22.75
C THR A 220 -24.23 -12.62 -23.93
N ARG A 221 -24.20 -11.29 -23.77
CA ARG A 221 -23.69 -10.39 -24.81
C ARG A 221 -22.19 -10.53 -25.03
N LEU A 222 -21.41 -10.57 -23.96
CA LEU A 222 -19.95 -10.76 -24.01
C LEU A 222 -19.58 -12.09 -24.71
N GLU A 223 -20.30 -13.18 -24.40
CA GLU A 223 -20.11 -14.48 -25.06
C GLU A 223 -20.51 -14.41 -26.55
N SER A 224 -21.62 -13.76 -26.87
CA SER A 224 -22.09 -13.65 -28.25
C SER A 224 -21.12 -12.90 -29.16
N VAL A 225 -20.46 -11.85 -28.64
CA VAL A 225 -19.45 -11.05 -29.36
C VAL A 225 -18.12 -11.81 -29.48
N LEU A 226 -17.81 -12.68 -28.52
CA LEU A 226 -16.60 -13.51 -28.54
C LEU A 226 -16.70 -14.65 -29.56
N ILE A 227 -17.85 -15.32 -29.65
CA ILE A 227 -18.05 -16.52 -30.47
C ILE A 227 -18.32 -16.16 -31.94
N LYS A 228 -19.01 -15.04 -32.20
CA LYS A 228 -19.36 -14.64 -33.56
C LYS A 228 -18.26 -13.75 -34.16
N ASP A 229 -17.55 -14.27 -35.16
CA ASP A 229 -16.74 -13.48 -36.10
C ASP A 229 -17.59 -12.63 -37.07
N SER A 230 -18.82 -12.31 -36.67
CA SER A 230 -19.88 -11.83 -37.55
C SER A 230 -19.54 -10.45 -38.11
N GLU A 231 -19.57 -10.38 -39.45
CA GLU A 231 -19.75 -9.18 -40.29
C GLU A 231 -21.10 -8.49 -40.03
N ALA A 232 -21.57 -8.47 -38.78
CA ALA A 232 -22.75 -7.70 -38.43
C ALA A 232 -22.43 -6.20 -38.60
N PRO A 233 -23.37 -5.40 -39.12
CA PRO A 233 -23.16 -3.97 -39.26
C PRO A 233 -22.73 -3.37 -37.92
N PRO A 234 -21.84 -2.36 -37.93
CA PRO A 234 -21.25 -1.78 -36.73
C PRO A 234 -22.37 -1.20 -35.86
N ASN A 235 -22.81 -2.00 -34.89
CA ASN A 235 -23.81 -1.59 -33.93
C ASN A 235 -23.08 -0.78 -32.85
N PRO A 236 -23.57 0.40 -32.43
CA PRO A 236 -22.95 1.24 -31.39
C PRO A 236 -22.85 0.58 -30.00
N GLY A 237 -23.31 -0.67 -29.83
CA GLY A 237 -23.26 -1.45 -28.60
C GLY A 237 -21.90 -2.08 -28.28
N ILE A 238 -21.94 -3.25 -27.64
CA ILE A 238 -20.73 -4.01 -27.29
C ILE A 238 -20.11 -4.58 -28.57
N SER A 239 -18.86 -4.22 -28.83
CA SER A 239 -18.09 -4.59 -30.02
C SER A 239 -16.74 -5.21 -29.64
N LYS A 240 -16.07 -5.86 -30.61
CA LYS A 240 -14.72 -6.42 -30.37
C LYS A 240 -13.71 -5.37 -29.88
N GLY A 241 -13.86 -4.10 -30.29
CA GLY A 241 -12.97 -3.01 -29.89
C GLY A 241 -13.13 -2.55 -28.43
N ASN A 242 -14.31 -2.69 -27.85
CA ASN A 242 -14.59 -2.29 -26.45
C ASN A 242 -14.74 -3.49 -25.49
N LEU A 243 -14.64 -4.72 -26.00
CA LEU A 243 -14.88 -5.97 -25.26
C LEU A 243 -14.08 -6.07 -23.95
N ALA A 244 -12.79 -5.72 -23.97
CA ALA A 244 -11.92 -5.77 -22.79
C ALA A 244 -12.41 -4.84 -21.64
N LYS A 245 -12.97 -3.68 -22.01
CA LYS A 245 -13.54 -2.75 -21.02
C LYS A 245 -14.83 -3.30 -20.43
N PHE A 246 -15.69 -3.91 -21.24
CA PHE A 246 -16.92 -4.54 -20.75
C PHE A 246 -16.67 -5.77 -19.85
N TYR A 247 -15.65 -6.60 -20.11
CA TYR A 247 -15.25 -7.66 -19.17
C TYR A 247 -14.77 -7.10 -17.81
N SER A 248 -14.05 -5.98 -17.85
CA SER A 248 -13.61 -5.27 -16.65
C SER A 248 -14.81 -4.70 -15.88
N LEU A 249 -15.76 -4.09 -16.60
CA LEU A 249 -17.02 -3.60 -16.04
C LEU A 249 -17.85 -4.73 -15.41
N PHE A 250 -18.03 -5.86 -16.11
CA PHE A 250 -18.75 -7.03 -15.61
C PHE A 250 -18.18 -7.52 -14.27
N SER A 251 -16.86 -7.65 -14.19
CA SER A 251 -16.15 -8.08 -12.97
C SER A 251 -16.29 -7.09 -11.81
N ARG A 252 -16.42 -5.79 -12.10
CA ARG A 252 -16.66 -4.75 -11.10
C ARG A 252 -18.12 -4.74 -10.65
N LEU A 253 -19.07 -4.77 -11.59
CA LEU A 253 -20.51 -4.85 -11.32
C LEU A 253 -20.86 -6.06 -10.46
N LYS A 254 -20.32 -7.24 -10.78
CA LYS A 254 -20.53 -8.47 -9.98
C LYS A 254 -20.13 -8.29 -8.51
N ARG A 255 -19.00 -7.61 -8.25
CA ARG A 255 -18.54 -7.31 -6.89
C ARG A 255 -19.42 -6.30 -6.19
N ILE A 256 -19.81 -5.22 -6.87
CA ILE A 256 -20.59 -4.13 -6.27
C ILE A 256 -22.02 -4.58 -5.97
N LEU A 257 -22.65 -5.29 -6.90
CA LEU A 257 -24.01 -5.81 -6.70
C LEU A 257 -24.03 -6.84 -5.56
N ALA A 258 -22.97 -7.63 -5.39
CA ALA A 258 -22.83 -8.51 -4.23
C ALA A 258 -22.73 -7.74 -2.89
N VAL A 259 -22.04 -6.60 -2.88
CA VAL A 259 -21.88 -5.75 -1.67
C VAL A 259 -23.14 -4.93 -1.38
N ASN A 260 -23.84 -4.46 -2.41
CA ASN A 260 -25.00 -3.57 -2.29
C ASN A 260 -26.35 -4.30 -2.23
N GLY A 261 -26.33 -5.60 -1.90
CA GLY A 261 -27.55 -6.41 -1.78
C GLY A 261 -28.35 -6.55 -3.08
N GLY A 262 -27.71 -6.36 -4.24
CA GLY A 262 -28.34 -6.46 -5.55
C GLY A 262 -29.16 -5.25 -5.98
N ASN A 263 -29.11 -4.11 -5.28
CA ASN A 263 -29.75 -2.88 -5.75
C ASN A 263 -29.00 -2.34 -6.97
N THR A 264 -29.70 -2.12 -8.09
CA THR A 264 -29.17 -1.63 -9.37
C THR A 264 -29.44 -0.14 -9.60
N SER A 265 -30.40 0.46 -8.89
CA SER A 265 -30.80 1.88 -9.04
C SER A 265 -29.68 2.89 -8.77
N PHE A 266 -28.62 2.49 -8.06
CA PHE A 266 -27.46 3.36 -7.83
C PHE A 266 -26.66 3.61 -9.13
N LEU A 267 -26.75 2.72 -10.12
CA LEU A 267 -26.07 2.89 -11.41
C LEU A 267 -26.69 4.06 -12.18
N ASP A 268 -28.01 4.20 -12.13
CA ASP A 268 -28.71 5.37 -12.70
C ASP A 268 -28.22 6.66 -12.04
N LYS A 269 -28.10 6.68 -10.71
CA LYS A 269 -27.57 7.85 -9.98
C LYS A 269 -26.13 8.20 -10.34
N ILE A 270 -25.29 7.20 -10.64
CA ILE A 270 -23.91 7.45 -11.10
C ILE A 270 -23.95 8.14 -12.46
N LEU A 271 -24.77 7.63 -13.39
CA LEU A 271 -24.93 8.23 -14.71
C LEU A 271 -25.49 9.66 -14.62
N ASP A 272 -26.55 9.88 -13.85
CA ASP A 272 -27.13 11.21 -13.64
C ASP A 272 -26.10 12.19 -13.06
N SER A 273 -25.28 11.72 -12.10
CA SER A 273 -24.21 12.54 -11.54
C SER A 273 -23.16 12.91 -12.59
N GLN A 274 -22.85 12.00 -13.51
CA GLN A 274 -21.86 12.23 -14.56
C GLN A 274 -22.40 13.16 -15.65
N ASP A 275 -23.66 12.99 -16.06
CA ASP A 275 -24.37 13.90 -16.95
C ASP A 275 -24.34 15.34 -16.41
N SER A 276 -24.63 15.50 -15.11
CA SER A 276 -24.60 16.83 -14.47
C SER A 276 -23.22 17.47 -14.49
N HIS A 277 -22.15 16.68 -14.33
CA HIS A 277 -20.77 17.16 -14.40
C HIS A 277 -20.37 17.53 -15.83
N GLU A 278 -20.72 16.73 -16.84
CA GLU A 278 -20.42 17.03 -18.23
C GLU A 278 -21.13 18.29 -18.72
N VAL A 279 -22.37 18.54 -18.29
CA VAL A 279 -23.09 19.78 -18.61
C VAL A 279 -22.36 20.99 -18.00
N VAL A 280 -21.87 20.88 -16.77
CA VAL A 280 -21.09 21.95 -16.13
C VAL A 280 -19.77 22.16 -16.86
N ASP A 281 -19.06 21.11 -17.24
CA ASP A 281 -17.79 21.22 -17.96
C ASP A 281 -17.99 21.81 -19.36
N LYS A 282 -19.02 21.38 -20.11
CA LYS A 282 -19.39 21.95 -21.41
C LYS A 282 -19.82 23.42 -21.29
N ASN A 283 -20.58 23.78 -20.25
CA ASN A 283 -20.98 25.16 -20.01
C ASN A 283 -19.78 26.03 -19.60
N ASN A 284 -18.83 25.51 -18.83
CA ASN A 284 -17.60 26.22 -18.49
C ASN A 284 -16.70 26.42 -19.72
N LEU A 285 -16.62 25.44 -20.62
CA LEU A 285 -15.93 25.53 -21.91
C LEU A 285 -16.61 26.53 -22.86
N ALA A 286 -17.94 26.52 -22.94
CA ALA A 286 -18.70 27.49 -23.75
C ALA A 286 -18.57 28.92 -23.19
N THR A 287 -18.61 29.07 -21.86
CA THR A 287 -18.42 30.38 -21.21
C THR A 287 -16.99 30.88 -21.40
N GLN A 288 -15.98 30.00 -21.39
CA GLN A 288 -14.61 30.38 -21.75
C GLN A 288 -14.49 30.79 -23.22
N ALA A 289 -15.18 30.11 -24.15
CA ALA A 289 -15.17 30.46 -25.56
C ALA A 289 -15.84 31.81 -25.85
N ASP A 290 -16.95 32.14 -25.17
CA ASP A 290 -17.65 33.44 -25.32
C ASP A 290 -16.90 34.58 -24.61
N THR A 291 -16.22 34.30 -23.50
CA THR A 291 -15.39 35.32 -22.82
C THR A 291 -14.15 35.69 -23.66
N LEU A 292 -13.67 34.77 -24.53
CA LEU A 292 -12.56 35.02 -25.46
C LEU A 292 -12.95 35.82 -26.72
N GLN A 293 -14.25 36.01 -27.01
CA GLN A 293 -14.69 36.80 -28.17
C GLN A 293 -15.08 38.25 -27.83
N ALA A 294 -15.21 38.61 -26.54
CA ALA A 294 -15.66 39.94 -26.12
C ALA A 294 -14.54 40.91 -25.68
N SER A 295 -13.27 40.48 -25.61
CA SER A 295 -12.15 41.36 -25.27
C SER A 295 -11.37 41.80 -26.51
N LYS A 296 -11.34 43.12 -26.72
CA LYS A 296 -10.55 43.86 -27.72
C LYS A 296 -9.08 43.40 -27.80
N PRO A 297 -8.43 43.53 -28.97
CA PRO A 297 -7.04 43.16 -29.16
C PRO A 297 -6.14 44.21 -28.49
N GLY A 298 -5.56 43.85 -27.36
CA GLY A 298 -4.63 44.69 -26.62
C GLY A 298 -3.71 43.84 -25.78
N LEU A 299 -2.74 43.19 -26.44
CA LEU A 299 -1.39 42.91 -25.91
C LEU A 299 -1.29 42.65 -24.40
N GLU A 300 -1.96 41.61 -23.91
CA GLU A 300 -1.51 40.89 -22.72
C GLU A 300 -1.34 39.43 -23.10
N ASP A 301 -0.11 38.94 -22.95
CA ASP A 301 0.27 37.55 -23.16
C ASP A 301 -0.66 36.64 -22.34
N ASP A 302 -1.60 35.97 -23.02
CA ASP A 302 -2.32 34.81 -22.51
C ASP A 302 -1.31 33.67 -22.31
N ALA A 303 -0.49 33.79 -21.27
CA ALA A 303 0.43 32.76 -20.85
C ALA A 303 -0.39 31.52 -20.48
N ILE A 304 -0.33 30.51 -21.34
CA ILE A 304 -0.95 29.20 -21.09
C ILE A 304 -0.43 28.73 -19.72
N PRO A 305 -1.33 28.40 -18.76
CA PRO A 305 -0.90 28.02 -17.43
C PRO A 305 0.04 26.82 -17.50
N TYR A 306 1.26 26.99 -17.00
CA TYR A 306 2.30 25.96 -16.97
C TYR A 306 1.71 24.64 -16.46
N ARG A 307 1.81 23.59 -17.29
CA ARG A 307 1.47 22.22 -16.92
C ARG A 307 2.73 21.49 -16.47
N GLN A 308 2.68 20.93 -15.27
CA GLN A 308 3.78 20.15 -14.73
C GLN A 308 4.06 18.93 -15.63
N VAL A 309 5.34 18.70 -15.91
CA VAL A 309 5.79 17.52 -16.67
C VAL A 309 5.50 16.26 -15.85
N PRO A 310 4.82 15.25 -16.42
CA PRO A 310 4.62 13.96 -15.78
C PRO A 310 5.93 13.30 -15.32
N ASP A 311 5.97 12.82 -14.06
CA ASP A 311 7.16 12.23 -13.43
C ASP A 311 7.63 10.92 -14.10
N ASP A 312 6.78 10.27 -14.88
CA ASP A 312 7.13 9.08 -15.67
C ASP A 312 8.03 9.41 -16.87
N MET A 313 8.07 10.68 -17.30
CA MET A 313 8.95 11.17 -18.35
C MET A 313 10.24 11.73 -17.75
N ARG A 314 11.21 10.82 -17.53
CA ARG A 314 12.55 11.12 -16.98
C ARG A 314 13.45 11.85 -17.97
N PHE A 315 13.18 13.12 -18.25
CA PHE A 315 13.99 13.93 -19.17
C PHE A 315 15.42 14.20 -18.65
N GLU A 316 15.68 13.97 -17.37
CA GLU A 316 17.00 14.06 -16.77
C GLU A 316 17.98 13.05 -17.37
N GLU A 317 17.49 11.90 -17.81
CA GLU A 317 18.32 10.86 -18.46
C GLU A 317 18.73 11.27 -19.90
N TYR A 318 18.11 12.31 -20.47
CA TYR A 318 18.29 12.73 -21.86
C TYR A 318 18.87 14.14 -22.04
N ILE A 319 19.50 14.71 -21.00
CA ILE A 319 19.98 16.11 -21.03
C ILE A 319 21.04 16.32 -22.12
N VAL A 320 21.91 15.34 -22.35
CA VAL A 320 22.99 15.44 -23.34
C VAL A 320 22.41 15.49 -24.75
N GLU A 321 21.44 14.62 -25.02
CA GLU A 321 20.72 14.52 -26.29
C GLU A 321 19.83 15.73 -26.54
N LEU A 322 19.20 16.29 -25.50
CA LEU A 322 18.42 17.52 -25.58
C LEU A 322 19.31 18.73 -25.90
N LYS A 323 20.54 18.80 -25.36
CA LYS A 323 21.52 19.84 -25.72
C LYS A 323 22.00 19.68 -27.15
N GLU A 324 22.32 18.46 -27.59
CA GLU A 324 22.69 18.18 -28.98
C GLU A 324 21.56 18.52 -29.95
N LEU A 325 20.31 18.22 -29.59
CA LEU A 325 19.11 18.58 -30.35
C LEU A 325 18.94 20.10 -30.46
N ARG A 326 19.13 20.84 -29.36
CA ARG A 326 19.09 22.30 -29.35
C ARG A 326 20.19 22.91 -30.24
N ASP A 327 21.40 22.36 -30.15
CA ASP A 327 22.54 22.81 -30.94
C ASP A 327 22.32 22.51 -32.45
N ASN A 328 21.67 21.39 -32.79
CA ASN A 328 21.28 21.05 -34.17
C ASN A 328 20.23 22.02 -34.75
N LEU A 329 19.30 22.48 -33.92
CA LEU A 329 18.28 23.47 -34.30
C LEU A 329 18.86 24.90 -34.40
N GLY A 330 19.95 25.19 -33.69
CA GLY A 330 20.62 26.49 -33.69
C GLY A 330 19.82 27.62 -33.03
N LYS A 331 18.72 27.30 -32.33
CA LYS A 331 17.83 28.25 -31.65
C LYS A 331 17.26 27.65 -30.36
N PRO A 332 16.84 28.47 -29.37
CA PRO A 332 16.15 27.99 -28.17
C PRO A 332 14.85 27.26 -28.52
N PHE A 333 14.46 26.26 -27.73
CA PHE A 333 13.25 25.48 -28.00
C PHE A 333 12.00 26.36 -28.00
N ALA A 334 11.91 27.36 -27.11
CA ALA A 334 10.81 28.32 -27.04
C ALA A 334 10.51 29.07 -28.36
N SER A 335 11.50 29.15 -29.27
CA SER A 335 11.36 29.81 -30.58
C SER A 335 11.05 28.85 -31.74
N VAL A 336 10.95 27.55 -31.45
CA VAL A 336 10.82 26.47 -32.43
C VAL A 336 9.51 25.72 -32.19
N THR A 337 8.83 25.30 -33.25
CA THR A 337 7.58 24.56 -33.14
C THR A 337 7.81 23.11 -32.70
N ALA A 338 6.84 22.49 -32.02
CA ALA A 338 6.92 21.09 -31.60
C ALA A 338 7.20 20.12 -32.76
N THR A 339 6.64 20.39 -33.95
CA THR A 339 6.86 19.59 -35.16
C THR A 339 8.30 19.65 -35.64
N ASP A 340 8.92 20.84 -35.60
CA ASP A 340 10.31 21.01 -36.00
C ASP A 340 11.26 20.31 -35.02
N VAL A 341 10.96 20.36 -33.71
CA VAL A 341 11.73 19.64 -32.68
C VAL A 341 11.65 18.13 -32.88
N LEU A 342 10.47 17.57 -33.12
CA LEU A 342 10.30 16.14 -33.37
C LEU A 342 10.97 15.71 -34.68
N HIS A 343 10.88 16.53 -35.73
CA HIS A 343 11.54 16.25 -37.00
C HIS A 343 13.08 16.27 -36.86
N ALA A 344 13.64 17.23 -36.13
CA ALA A 344 15.07 17.29 -35.84
C ALA A 344 15.53 16.08 -35.00
N ALA A 345 14.76 15.65 -34.00
CA ALA A 345 15.06 14.48 -33.18
C ALA A 345 15.05 13.18 -34.01
N THR A 346 14.06 13.01 -34.88
CA THR A 346 13.98 11.87 -35.81
C THR A 346 15.18 11.86 -36.76
N LYS A 347 15.54 13.01 -37.34
CA LYS A 347 16.72 13.14 -38.22
C LYS A 347 18.03 12.81 -37.51
N LEU A 348 18.18 13.13 -36.23
CA LEU A 348 19.35 12.72 -35.43
C LEU A 348 19.35 11.21 -35.17
N SER A 349 18.19 10.61 -34.91
CA SER A 349 18.07 9.15 -34.75
C SER A 349 18.44 8.39 -36.02
N GLU A 350 18.03 8.89 -37.19
CA GLU A 350 18.33 8.29 -38.50
C GLU A 350 19.82 8.42 -38.88
N ARG A 351 20.51 9.46 -38.42
CA ARG A 351 21.96 9.60 -38.62
C ARG A 351 22.78 8.63 -37.78
N GLN A 352 22.19 8.09 -36.71
CA GLN A 352 22.88 7.26 -35.71
C GLN A 352 22.28 5.86 -35.61
N THR A 353 21.70 5.34 -36.69
CA THR A 353 20.95 4.05 -36.72
C THR A 353 21.72 2.87 -36.12
N ASP A 354 23.04 2.83 -36.31
CA ASP A 354 23.88 1.70 -35.92
C ASP A 354 24.52 1.87 -34.53
N SER A 355 24.27 3.01 -33.87
CA SER A 355 24.82 3.31 -32.54
C SER A 355 23.75 3.15 -31.46
N GLU A 356 24.17 2.78 -30.25
CA GLU A 356 23.33 2.83 -29.04
C GLU A 356 22.65 4.20 -28.89
N ARG A 357 23.30 5.27 -29.35
CA ARG A 357 22.74 6.62 -29.34
C ARG A 357 21.51 6.79 -30.24
N GLY A 358 21.42 6.12 -31.38
CA GLY A 358 20.23 6.16 -32.23
C GLY A 358 18.99 5.65 -31.51
N VAL A 359 19.16 4.58 -30.70
CA VAL A 359 18.10 4.03 -29.84
C VAL A 359 17.69 5.04 -28.76
N ILE A 360 18.65 5.78 -28.18
CA ILE A 360 18.38 6.82 -27.18
C ILE A 360 17.57 7.96 -27.81
N PHE A 361 17.96 8.47 -28.98
CA PHE A 361 17.20 9.51 -29.69
C PHE A 361 15.79 9.07 -30.10
N MET A 362 15.62 7.80 -30.46
CA MET A 362 14.29 7.24 -30.77
C MET A 362 13.38 7.21 -29.54
N LYS A 363 13.92 6.82 -28.38
CA LYS A 363 13.20 6.89 -27.10
C LYS A 363 12.88 8.34 -26.71
N LEU A 364 13.84 9.25 -26.89
CA LEU A 364 13.65 10.67 -26.65
C LEU A 364 12.53 11.24 -27.53
N CYS A 365 12.52 10.93 -28.83
CA CYS A 365 11.47 11.37 -29.76
C CYS A 365 10.08 10.92 -29.31
N ARG A 366 9.95 9.67 -28.85
CA ARG A 366 8.68 9.16 -28.27
C ARG A 366 8.26 9.94 -27.02
N ASN A 367 9.19 10.22 -26.11
CA ASN A 367 8.91 10.98 -24.89
C ASN A 367 8.54 12.44 -25.20
N LEU A 368 9.24 13.08 -26.13
CA LEU A 368 8.93 14.43 -26.61
C LEU A 368 7.53 14.49 -27.25
N ALA A 369 7.15 13.48 -28.04
CA ALA A 369 5.81 13.43 -28.62
C ALA A 369 4.71 13.34 -27.54
N MET A 370 4.95 12.57 -26.48
CA MET A 370 4.02 12.49 -25.34
C MET A 370 3.98 13.80 -24.55
N LEU A 371 5.12 14.44 -24.32
CA LEU A 371 5.22 15.72 -23.63
C LEU A 371 4.48 16.83 -24.38
N PHE A 372 4.69 16.96 -25.69
CA PHE A 372 4.02 17.97 -26.50
C PHE A 372 2.51 17.73 -26.57
N LYS A 373 2.07 16.46 -26.57
CA LYS A 373 0.64 16.15 -26.45
C LYS A 373 0.05 16.59 -25.10
N HIS A 374 0.82 16.50 -24.01
CA HIS A 374 0.38 16.89 -22.68
C HIS A 374 0.36 18.42 -22.45
N ASN A 375 1.35 19.12 -22.99
CA ASN A 375 1.59 20.55 -22.79
C ASN A 375 1.08 21.44 -23.95
N GLY A 376 0.17 20.94 -24.78
CA GLY A 376 -0.43 21.75 -25.84
C GLY A 376 0.56 22.23 -26.91
N ALA A 377 1.56 21.42 -27.23
CA ALA A 377 2.65 21.70 -28.17
C ALA A 377 3.62 22.82 -27.78
N GLU A 378 3.62 23.26 -26.51
CA GLU A 378 4.64 24.19 -26.02
C GLU A 378 6.02 23.51 -25.87
N THR A 379 7.04 24.14 -26.44
CA THR A 379 8.43 23.67 -26.48
C THR A 379 9.33 24.35 -25.44
N SER A 380 8.89 25.47 -24.87
CA SER A 380 9.61 26.25 -23.83
C SER A 380 9.97 25.41 -22.59
N VAL A 381 9.15 24.40 -22.27
CA VAL A 381 9.40 23.46 -21.17
C VAL A 381 10.76 22.76 -21.28
N LEU A 382 11.24 22.50 -22.51
CA LEU A 382 12.54 21.85 -22.73
C LEU A 382 13.70 22.76 -22.36
N ASP A 383 13.59 24.07 -22.62
CA ASP A 383 14.60 25.04 -22.20
C ASP A 383 14.68 25.11 -20.67
N HIS A 384 13.52 25.04 -19.99
CA HIS A 384 13.48 24.97 -18.52
C HIS A 384 14.14 23.71 -17.97
N ILE A 385 13.92 22.55 -18.59
CA ILE A 385 14.58 21.28 -18.20
C ILE A 385 16.10 21.42 -18.31
N ILE A 386 16.60 21.97 -19.43
CA ILE A 386 18.05 22.18 -19.62
C ILE A 386 18.58 23.18 -18.58
N LEU A 387 17.92 24.32 -18.38
CA LEU A 387 18.34 25.33 -17.40
C LEU A 387 18.38 24.78 -15.97
N ASN A 388 17.37 24.00 -15.59
CA ASN A 388 17.32 23.34 -14.29
C ASN A 388 18.47 22.35 -14.15
N SER A 389 18.74 21.53 -15.18
CA SER A 389 19.86 20.59 -15.14
C SER A 389 21.23 21.27 -14.97
N ASP A 390 21.44 22.41 -15.64
CA ASP A 390 22.66 23.20 -15.49
C ASP A 390 22.78 23.83 -14.10
N ALA A 391 21.65 24.27 -13.53
CA ALA A 391 21.61 24.78 -12.15
C ALA A 391 21.93 23.67 -11.13
N PHE A 392 21.40 22.47 -11.33
CA PHE A 392 21.70 21.30 -10.50
C PHE A 392 23.17 20.88 -10.60
N ALA A 393 23.74 20.84 -11.81
CA ALA A 393 25.17 20.53 -11.99
C ALA A 393 26.08 21.58 -11.32
N LYS A 394 25.71 22.87 -11.37
CA LYS A 394 26.40 23.94 -10.63
C LYS A 394 26.27 23.78 -9.11
N LEU A 395 25.11 23.35 -8.63
CA LEU A 395 24.89 23.10 -7.21
C LEU A 395 25.67 21.87 -6.74
N GLU A 396 25.69 20.79 -7.52
CA GLU A 396 26.44 19.57 -7.23
C GLU A 396 27.95 19.84 -7.21
N SER A 397 28.48 20.62 -8.15
CA SER A 397 29.89 21.04 -8.13
C SER A 397 30.25 21.98 -6.96
N ARG A 398 29.27 22.70 -6.38
CA ARG A 398 29.46 23.47 -5.13
C ARG A 398 29.39 22.60 -3.88
N LEU A 399 28.59 21.54 -3.91
CA LEU A 399 28.45 20.60 -2.80
C LEU A 399 29.62 19.62 -2.73
N GLN A 400 30.24 19.30 -3.88
CA GLN A 400 31.50 18.59 -3.88
C GLN A 400 32.50 19.41 -3.06
N PRO A 401 33.05 18.84 -1.97
CA PRO A 401 33.90 19.58 -1.05
C PRO A 401 35.03 20.22 -1.85
N GLN A 402 35.13 21.56 -1.80
CA GLN A 402 36.28 22.26 -2.36
C GLN A 402 37.53 21.66 -1.72
N LYS A 403 38.22 20.78 -2.45
CA LYS A 403 39.56 20.34 -2.11
C LYS A 403 40.44 21.58 -2.22
N ASP A 404 40.55 22.29 -1.11
CA ASP A 404 41.39 23.47 -0.98
C ASP A 404 42.80 23.13 -1.48
N LYS A 405 43.25 23.88 -2.50
CA LYS A 405 44.62 23.82 -3.03
C LYS A 405 45.65 24.39 -2.05
N ASN A 406 45.25 24.76 -0.84
CA ASN A 406 46.17 25.18 0.21
C ASN A 406 46.53 23.99 1.08
N GLY A 407 47.74 23.48 0.88
CA GLY A 407 48.35 22.45 1.70
C GLY A 407 48.40 22.87 3.17
N ARG A 408 47.42 22.42 3.95
CA ARG A 408 47.59 22.08 5.36
C ARG A 408 46.61 20.96 5.69
N SER A 409 47.21 19.79 5.82
CA SER A 409 46.62 18.51 6.13
C SER A 409 45.92 18.55 7.49
N SER A 410 44.59 18.55 7.48
CA SER A 410 43.79 18.00 8.58
C SER A 410 42.55 17.31 8.03
N SER A 411 42.61 15.97 8.01
CA SER A 411 41.49 15.05 8.29
C SER A 411 40.10 15.44 7.78
N GLN A 412 39.78 15.09 6.53
CA GLN A 412 38.40 14.71 6.18
C GLN A 412 38.33 14.01 4.82
N LEU A 413 38.04 12.70 4.83
CA LEU A 413 37.51 11.90 3.71
C LEU A 413 37.12 10.52 4.29
N GLY A 414 35.95 9.94 4.03
CA GLY A 414 34.94 10.33 3.06
C GLY A 414 33.61 9.61 3.25
N PHE A 415 32.54 10.27 2.79
CA PHE A 415 31.16 9.78 2.82
C PHE A 415 30.52 9.66 1.43
N GLU A 416 31.26 9.90 0.33
CA GLU A 416 30.64 10.02 -0.99
C GLU A 416 30.55 8.73 -1.84
N ASN A 417 31.10 7.60 -1.37
CA ASN A 417 31.05 6.34 -2.14
C ASN A 417 29.88 5.40 -1.80
N LEU A 418 28.89 5.82 -1.00
CA LEU A 418 27.81 4.93 -0.53
C LEU A 418 26.49 5.04 -1.27
N ARG A 419 26.38 5.87 -2.33
CA ARG A 419 25.05 6.14 -2.92
C ARG A 419 24.57 5.12 -3.96
N ASN A 420 25.45 4.29 -4.52
CA ASN A 420 25.08 3.30 -5.54
C ASN A 420 25.85 1.98 -5.36
N ARG A 421 25.61 1.20 -4.29
CA ARG A 421 26.06 -0.19 -4.23
C ARG A 421 25.03 -1.11 -3.60
N SER A 422 24.70 -2.15 -4.36
CA SER A 422 23.94 -3.32 -3.95
C SER A 422 24.56 -3.96 -2.70
N LEU A 423 23.70 -4.42 -1.78
CA LEU A 423 23.92 -4.99 -0.45
C LEU A 423 24.82 -6.27 -0.37
N GLY A 424 25.81 -6.43 -1.26
CA GLY A 424 26.64 -7.63 -1.37
C GLY A 424 28.16 -7.43 -1.23
N GLU A 425 28.65 -6.20 -1.08
CA GLU A 425 30.10 -5.90 -1.06
C GLU A 425 30.65 -5.48 0.33
N ASP A 426 29.83 -5.50 1.38
CA ASP A 426 30.18 -4.83 2.64
C ASP A 426 31.31 -5.53 3.41
N GLU A 427 31.47 -6.85 3.33
CA GLU A 427 32.49 -7.55 4.12
C GLU A 427 33.91 -7.37 3.54
N LEU A 428 34.03 -7.43 2.21
CA LEU A 428 35.28 -7.13 1.52
C LEU A 428 35.59 -5.63 1.57
N SER A 429 34.58 -4.76 1.56
CA SER A 429 34.75 -3.32 1.74
C SER A 429 35.15 -2.96 3.17
N ILE A 430 34.66 -3.68 4.19
CA ILE A 430 35.06 -3.46 5.58
C ILE A 430 36.49 -3.96 5.79
N GLN A 431 36.85 -5.14 5.26
CA GLN A 431 38.22 -5.63 5.31
C GLN A 431 39.18 -4.73 4.53
N SER A 432 38.78 -4.23 3.35
CA SER A 432 39.61 -3.30 2.58
C SER A 432 39.69 -1.94 3.26
N ALA A 433 38.60 -1.44 3.86
CA ALA A 433 38.61 -0.18 4.62
C ALA A 433 39.44 -0.29 5.90
N LEU A 434 39.40 -1.45 6.59
CA LEU A 434 40.24 -1.72 7.75
C LEU A 434 41.72 -1.84 7.35
N ALA A 435 42.03 -2.57 6.27
CA ALA A 435 43.38 -2.65 5.74
C ALA A 435 43.88 -1.28 5.27
N GLN A 436 43.01 -0.45 4.69
CA GLN A 436 43.34 0.89 4.25
C GLN A 436 43.51 1.86 5.43
N ALA A 437 42.74 1.70 6.51
CA ALA A 437 42.90 2.47 7.75
C ALA A 437 44.20 2.10 8.47
N MET A 438 44.47 0.80 8.63
CA MET A 438 45.71 0.30 9.23
C MET A 438 46.94 0.73 8.41
N SER A 439 46.88 0.63 7.07
CA SER A 439 47.96 1.09 6.19
C SER A 439 48.17 2.60 6.23
N LYS A 440 47.12 3.39 6.50
CA LYS A 440 47.21 4.85 6.60
C LYS A 440 47.80 5.28 7.95
N GLU A 441 47.47 4.59 9.04
CA GLU A 441 48.13 4.77 10.35
C GLU A 441 49.59 4.33 10.31
N GLU A 442 49.89 3.20 9.66
CA GLU A 442 51.26 2.71 9.46
C GLU A 442 52.11 3.74 8.68
N LYS A 443 51.54 4.34 7.63
CA LYS A 443 52.18 5.45 6.90
C LYS A 443 52.34 6.71 7.74
N SER A 444 51.35 7.09 8.56
CA SER A 444 51.48 8.29 9.39
C SER A 444 52.53 8.13 10.49
N VAL A 445 52.66 6.95 11.08
CA VAL A 445 53.72 6.65 12.07
C VAL A 445 55.09 6.68 11.38
N ARG A 446 55.21 6.10 10.18
CA ARG A 446 56.44 6.14 9.38
C ARG A 446 56.86 7.56 8.97
N GLU A 447 55.90 8.44 8.68
CA GLU A 447 56.17 9.84 8.31
C GLU A 447 56.47 10.74 9.52
N GLN A 448 55.83 10.50 10.68
CA GLN A 448 56.02 11.31 11.87
C GLN A 448 57.32 10.99 12.62
N ASP A 449 57.69 9.70 12.72
CA ASP A 449 58.90 9.30 13.42
C ASP A 449 59.54 8.05 12.76
N PRO A 450 60.30 8.22 11.67
CA PRO A 450 60.81 7.10 10.87
C PRO A 450 61.74 6.18 11.65
N ALA A 451 62.43 6.70 12.67
CA ALA A 451 63.31 5.92 13.54
C ALA A 451 62.53 4.97 14.46
N GLU A 452 61.37 5.40 14.98
CA GLU A 452 60.51 4.54 15.80
C GLU A 452 59.84 3.46 14.94
N TYR A 453 59.44 3.81 13.71
CA TYR A 453 58.89 2.86 12.75
C TYR A 453 59.90 1.76 12.37
N GLU A 454 61.16 2.11 12.07
CA GLU A 454 62.20 1.12 11.78
C GLU A 454 62.55 0.25 13.02
N ALA A 455 62.48 0.83 14.22
CA ALA A 455 62.64 0.08 15.47
C ALA A 455 61.48 -0.92 15.68
N ILE A 456 60.23 -0.53 15.41
CA ILE A 456 59.06 -1.42 15.54
C ILE A 456 59.06 -2.50 14.45
N ALA A 457 59.41 -2.14 13.21
CA ALA A 457 59.45 -3.08 12.09
C ALA A 457 60.59 -4.10 12.19
N SER A 458 61.69 -3.76 12.87
CA SER A 458 62.83 -4.66 13.10
C SER A 458 62.68 -5.57 14.33
N LEU A 459 61.65 -5.34 15.17
CA LEU A 459 61.39 -6.19 16.33
C LEU A 459 60.87 -7.56 15.89
N THR A 460 61.70 -8.58 16.11
CA THR A 460 61.26 -9.97 15.96
C THR A 460 60.25 -10.35 17.05
N PRO A 461 59.33 -11.30 16.80
CA PRO A 461 58.34 -11.75 17.79
C PRO A 461 58.96 -12.15 19.14
N ASP A 462 60.19 -12.67 19.14
CA ASP A 462 60.91 -13.05 20.37
C ASP A 462 61.50 -11.84 21.12
N GLN A 463 61.87 -10.76 20.42
CA GLN A 463 62.27 -9.49 21.05
C GLN A 463 61.07 -8.75 21.66
N ILE A 464 59.88 -8.87 21.05
CA ILE A 464 58.63 -8.37 21.64
C ILE A 464 58.34 -9.14 22.93
N ARG A 465 58.48 -10.47 22.92
CA ARG A 465 58.30 -11.29 24.13
C ARG A 465 59.35 -11.00 25.22
N SER A 466 60.59 -10.66 24.86
CA SER A 466 61.64 -10.34 25.85
C SER A 466 61.54 -8.92 26.42
N ASN A 467 61.00 -7.96 25.65
CA ASN A 467 60.75 -6.60 26.14
C ASN A 467 59.50 -6.49 27.01
N TYR A 468 58.47 -7.31 26.77
CA TYR A 468 57.25 -7.36 27.57
C TYR A 468 57.22 -8.52 28.59
N GLY A 469 58.25 -9.36 28.60
CA GLY A 469 58.46 -10.34 29.65
C GLY A 469 58.77 -9.64 30.98
N PRO A 470 58.33 -10.19 32.13
CA PRO A 470 58.56 -9.58 33.43
C PRO A 470 60.06 -9.50 33.72
N LYS A 471 60.66 -8.31 33.54
CA LYS A 471 62.03 -8.05 33.97
C LYS A 471 62.05 -8.01 35.51
N PRO A 472 63.01 -8.67 36.18
CA PRO A 472 63.16 -8.55 37.63
C PRO A 472 63.57 -7.10 37.97
N GLU A 473 62.63 -6.35 38.55
CA GLU A 473 62.75 -4.93 38.88
C GLU A 473 63.87 -4.67 39.88
N LYS A 474 64.92 -3.96 39.44
CA LYS A 474 65.74 -3.09 40.28
C LYS A 474 65.49 -1.66 39.83
N ASP A 475 64.48 -1.04 40.45
CA ASP A 475 64.40 0.38 40.79
C ASP A 475 62.93 0.79 40.94
N GLY A 476 62.65 1.53 42.02
CA GLY A 476 61.32 1.79 42.57
C GLY A 476 60.28 2.25 41.54
N HIS A 477 59.45 1.31 41.10
CA HIS A 477 58.24 1.62 40.36
C HIS A 477 57.30 2.44 41.25
N ARG A 478 56.96 3.65 40.78
CA ARG A 478 55.80 4.42 41.25
C ARG A 478 54.60 3.49 41.19
N LYS A 479 54.17 2.99 42.36
CA LYS A 479 52.91 2.28 42.51
C LYS A 479 51.83 3.22 42.00
N VAL A 480 51.34 2.96 40.79
CA VAL A 480 50.16 3.65 40.26
C VAL A 480 49.07 3.46 41.30
N GLY A 481 48.65 4.57 41.91
CA GLY A 481 47.76 4.51 43.05
C GLY A 481 46.48 3.79 42.63
N ARG A 482 45.97 2.87 43.46
CA ARG A 482 44.71 2.16 43.20
C ARG A 482 43.57 3.13 42.80
N LYS A 483 43.59 4.34 43.34
CA LYS A 483 42.66 5.44 43.02
C LYS A 483 42.79 5.94 41.58
N GLU A 484 43.99 6.02 41.01
CA GLU A 484 44.22 6.45 39.63
C GLU A 484 43.66 5.40 38.66
N ILE A 485 43.94 4.12 38.91
CA ILE A 485 43.39 3.00 38.12
C ILE A 485 41.87 2.98 38.19
N GLU A 486 41.29 3.15 39.38
CA GLU A 486 39.84 3.20 39.56
C GLU A 486 39.22 4.39 38.82
N SER A 487 39.86 5.57 38.87
CA SER A 487 39.41 6.76 38.14
C SER A 487 39.47 6.56 36.61
N TYR A 488 40.52 5.88 36.12
CA TYR A 488 40.69 5.58 34.71
C TYR A 488 39.63 4.59 34.22
N LEU A 489 39.40 3.50 34.98
CA LEU A 489 38.36 2.52 34.66
C LEU A 489 36.96 3.15 34.67
N LYS A 490 36.68 4.04 35.62
CA LYS A 490 35.40 4.77 35.67
C LYS A 490 35.21 5.69 34.46
N ARG A 491 36.25 6.43 34.06
CA ARG A 491 36.24 7.27 32.83
C ARG A 491 36.09 6.45 31.56
N SER A 492 36.78 5.31 31.46
CA SER A 492 36.68 4.42 30.30
C SER A 492 35.28 3.82 30.17
N LYS A 493 34.68 3.39 31.29
CA LYS A 493 33.30 2.89 31.33
C LYS A 493 32.28 3.97 30.94
N GLU A 494 32.45 5.20 31.41
CA GLU A 494 31.58 6.32 31.05
C GLU A 494 31.71 6.69 29.56
N LYS A 495 32.94 6.71 29.03
CA LYS A 495 33.19 6.96 27.60
C LYS A 495 32.52 5.90 26.72
N LYS A 496 32.56 4.62 27.14
CA LYS A 496 31.87 3.54 26.43
C LYS A 496 30.35 3.73 26.48
N ARG A 497 29.79 4.07 27.64
CA ARG A 497 28.36 4.35 27.80
C ARG A 497 27.89 5.50 26.89
N MET A 498 28.64 6.59 26.83
CA MET A 498 28.33 7.74 25.95
C MET A 498 28.41 7.36 24.46
N ALA A 499 29.36 6.50 24.07
CA ALA A 499 29.46 6.00 22.70
C ALA A 499 28.27 5.10 22.32
N ASP A 500 27.85 4.23 23.24
CA ASP A 500 26.68 3.36 23.05
C ASP A 500 25.37 4.19 22.98
N GLU A 501 25.24 5.23 23.82
CA GLU A 501 24.10 6.16 23.78
C GLU A 501 24.06 6.96 22.46
N ASN A 502 25.21 7.43 21.97
CA ASN A 502 25.28 8.11 20.67
C ASN A 502 24.87 7.19 19.52
N LYS A 503 25.35 5.94 19.50
CA LYS A 503 24.93 4.93 18.51
C LYS A 503 23.42 4.68 18.57
N TRP A 504 22.85 4.61 19.77
CA TRP A 504 21.41 4.46 19.95
C TRP A 504 20.64 5.66 19.42
N ARG A 505 21.11 6.89 19.68
CA ARG A 505 20.50 8.12 19.12
C ARG A 505 20.58 8.16 17.60
N GLU A 506 21.70 7.73 17.01
CA GLU A 506 21.87 7.63 15.56
C GLU A 506 20.92 6.60 14.94
N GLN A 507 20.80 5.40 15.53
CA GLN A 507 19.84 4.38 15.09
C GLN A 507 18.40 4.87 15.20
N THR A 508 18.05 5.54 16.29
CA THR A 508 16.70 6.09 16.51
C THR A 508 16.40 7.19 15.48
N ALA A 509 17.35 8.09 15.20
CA ALA A 509 17.21 9.11 14.18
C ALA A 509 17.09 8.51 12.77
N PHE A 510 17.84 7.44 12.48
CA PHE A 510 17.75 6.69 11.23
C PHE A 510 16.38 6.04 11.05
N GLU A 511 15.92 5.26 12.04
CA GLU A 511 14.58 4.66 12.02
C GLU A 511 13.48 5.70 11.88
N TRP A 512 13.61 6.83 12.59
CA TRP A 512 12.68 7.94 12.49
C TRP A 512 12.64 8.54 11.07
N SER A 513 13.79 8.81 10.47
CA SER A 513 13.86 9.27 9.08
C SER A 513 13.22 8.26 8.12
N ASN A 514 13.48 6.97 8.32
CA ASN A 514 12.95 5.89 7.49
C ASN A 514 11.42 5.75 7.64
N SER A 515 10.88 5.97 8.84
CA SER A 515 9.43 6.00 9.09
C SER A 515 8.74 7.18 8.39
N LEU A 516 9.37 8.36 8.37
CA LEU A 516 8.88 9.53 7.65
C LEU A 516 8.83 9.30 6.13
N TYR A 517 9.81 8.56 5.59
CA TYR A 517 9.81 8.19 4.16
C TYR A 517 8.66 7.23 3.82
N LYS A 518 8.34 6.28 4.70
CA LYS A 518 7.30 5.27 4.43
C LYS A 518 5.87 5.81 4.55
N ASP A 519 5.60 6.69 5.50
CA ASP A 519 4.22 7.13 5.78
C ASP A 519 3.81 8.44 5.07
N CYS A 520 4.76 9.28 4.63
CA CYS A 520 4.45 10.59 4.05
C CYS A 520 4.84 10.76 2.58
N ARG A 521 5.50 9.77 1.95
CA ARG A 521 6.01 9.87 0.57
C ARG A 521 5.97 8.53 -0.18
N SER A 522 4.81 7.89 -0.25
CA SER A 522 4.62 6.79 -1.22
C SER A 522 3.95 7.33 -2.49
N LEU A 523 4.53 6.97 -3.65
CA LEU A 523 4.02 7.26 -4.99
C LEU A 523 2.57 6.78 -5.17
N GLU A 524 2.20 5.70 -4.49
CA GLU A 524 0.86 5.12 -4.48
C GLU A 524 -0.19 6.03 -3.80
N SER A 525 0.22 6.94 -2.92
CA SER A 525 -0.69 7.82 -2.17
C SER A 525 -0.98 9.17 -2.84
N ARG A 526 -0.36 9.48 -4.00
CA ARG A 526 -0.49 10.77 -4.74
C ARG A 526 -0.23 12.05 -3.91
N ASN A 527 0.40 11.95 -2.74
CA ASN A 527 0.68 13.10 -1.86
C ASN A 527 2.15 13.57 -1.93
N PHE A 528 2.77 13.51 -3.10
CA PHE A 528 4.22 13.74 -3.23
C PHE A 528 4.62 15.23 -3.23
N PHE A 529 3.73 16.11 -3.70
CA PHE A 529 3.97 17.57 -3.81
C PHE A 529 2.92 18.40 -3.07
N ASN A 530 2.59 18.07 -1.83
CA ASN A 530 2.07 19.11 -0.94
C ASN A 530 3.27 19.88 -0.40
N PRO A 531 3.56 21.10 -0.89
CA PRO A 531 4.62 21.90 -0.31
C PRO A 531 4.34 22.08 1.18
N ILE A 532 5.39 21.96 1.97
CA ILE A 532 5.43 22.23 3.42
C ILE A 532 4.79 23.59 3.80
N LEU A 533 4.54 24.47 2.82
CA LEU A 533 4.02 25.83 2.97
C LEU A 533 2.64 26.08 2.31
N GLY A 534 2.01 25.11 1.66
CA GLY A 534 0.85 25.35 0.77
C GLY A 534 -0.51 24.85 1.26
N SER A 535 -0.89 25.11 2.51
CA SER A 535 -2.26 25.48 2.91
C SER A 535 -2.29 25.52 4.44
N ALA A 536 -2.59 26.69 4.99
CA ALA A 536 -2.58 26.97 6.43
C ALA A 536 -3.64 26.20 7.26
N LYS A 537 -4.15 25.06 6.78
CA LYS A 537 -5.22 24.28 7.44
C LYS A 537 -4.93 22.80 7.62
N SER A 538 -3.80 22.25 7.16
CA SER A 538 -3.52 20.82 7.38
C SER A 538 -2.05 20.39 7.53
N ALA A 539 -1.11 21.33 7.67
CA ALA A 539 0.29 20.99 7.94
C ALA A 539 0.47 20.43 9.36
N ARG A 540 0.13 19.16 9.57
CA ARG A 540 0.60 18.35 10.71
C ARG A 540 2.10 18.10 10.51
N PHE A 541 2.93 18.99 11.04
CA PHE A 541 4.30 18.61 11.37
C PHE A 541 4.26 17.67 12.59
N PRO A 542 4.75 16.42 12.49
CA PRO A 542 4.74 15.48 13.62
C PRO A 542 5.64 15.91 14.78
N MET A 543 6.46 16.95 14.61
CA MET A 543 7.33 17.49 15.66
C MET A 543 6.62 18.47 16.61
N PHE A 544 5.45 19.00 16.21
CA PHE A 544 4.65 19.91 17.04
C PHE A 544 3.16 19.54 16.96
N PRO A 545 2.67 18.64 17.83
CA PRO A 545 1.25 18.38 17.92
C PRO A 545 0.54 19.60 18.51
N GLY A 546 0.05 20.56 17.70
CA GLY A 546 -0.96 21.49 18.22
C GLY A 546 -1.12 22.89 17.67
N THR A 547 -1.04 23.15 16.36
CA THR A 547 -1.45 24.48 15.85
C THR A 547 -2.64 24.50 14.89
N GLY A 548 -3.04 23.36 14.31
CA GLY A 548 -4.12 23.34 13.31
C GLY A 548 -5.49 22.84 13.79
N GLU A 549 -5.53 21.95 14.78
CA GLU A 549 -6.77 21.30 15.22
C GLU A 549 -7.24 21.89 16.55
N GLU A 550 -8.49 22.35 16.60
CA GLU A 550 -9.12 22.75 17.87
C GLU A 550 -9.26 21.52 18.75
N HIS A 551 -8.38 21.39 19.75
CA HIS A 551 -8.52 20.41 20.81
C HIS A 551 -9.29 21.02 21.97
N GLU A 552 -10.21 20.24 22.54
CA GLU A 552 -10.78 20.52 23.86
C GLU A 552 -9.88 19.86 24.91
N TYR A 553 -9.54 20.60 25.96
CA TYR A 553 -8.77 20.11 27.09
C TYR A 553 -9.68 19.97 28.31
N LEU A 554 -9.55 18.88 29.04
CA LEU A 554 -10.25 18.62 30.28
C LEU A 554 -9.25 18.42 31.40
N ILE A 555 -9.35 19.26 32.41
CA ILE A 555 -8.57 19.21 33.64
C ILE A 555 -9.39 18.41 34.66
N LEU A 556 -8.78 17.38 35.23
CA LEU A 556 -9.35 16.55 36.27
C LEU A 556 -8.53 16.75 37.55
N SER A 557 -9.15 17.35 38.56
CA SER A 557 -8.55 17.55 39.90
C SER A 557 -8.66 16.28 40.75
N SER A 558 -7.80 16.11 41.75
CA SER A 558 -7.83 15.02 42.75
C SER A 558 -9.16 14.90 43.48
N ASN A 559 -9.89 16.01 43.62
CA ASN A 559 -11.24 16.05 44.17
C ASN A 559 -12.33 15.52 43.20
N GLY A 560 -11.95 15.10 41.99
CA GLY A 560 -12.85 14.63 40.95
C GLY A 560 -13.57 15.73 40.15
N GLN A 561 -13.26 17.01 40.43
CA GLN A 561 -13.79 18.15 39.68
C GLN A 561 -13.22 18.17 38.26
N LYS A 562 -14.07 18.58 37.30
CA LYS A 562 -13.77 18.60 35.86
C LYS A 562 -13.89 20.02 35.34
N PHE A 563 -12.81 20.55 34.77
CA PHE A 563 -12.82 21.85 34.10
C PHE A 563 -12.48 21.66 32.63
N VAL A 564 -13.29 22.23 31.74
CA VAL A 564 -13.04 22.17 30.29
C VAL A 564 -12.45 23.51 29.85
N SER A 565 -11.34 23.46 29.12
CA SER A 565 -10.65 24.61 28.55
C SER A 565 -10.40 24.39 27.07
N GLN A 566 -10.54 25.44 26.26
CA GLN A 566 -10.15 25.41 24.84
C GLN A 566 -8.63 25.61 24.65
N LYS A 567 -7.95 26.20 25.63
CA LYS A 567 -6.50 26.42 25.61
C LYS A 567 -5.80 25.34 26.44
N ASN A 568 -4.65 24.86 25.95
CA ASN A 568 -3.85 23.85 26.66
C ASN A 568 -3.38 24.43 28.01
N PRO A 569 -3.84 23.89 29.16
CA PRO A 569 -3.46 24.42 30.47
C PRO A 569 -2.01 24.09 30.85
N LEU A 570 -1.35 23.15 30.15
CA LEU A 570 0.06 22.81 30.35
C LEU A 570 1.02 23.72 29.56
N GLY A 571 0.47 24.60 28.71
CA GLY A 571 1.22 25.51 27.84
C GLY A 571 1.21 25.08 26.37
N LEU A 572 1.47 26.03 25.47
CA LEU A 572 1.45 25.82 24.02
C LEU A 572 2.50 24.81 23.53
N ASN A 573 3.63 24.71 24.25
CA ASN A 573 4.78 23.89 23.86
C ASN A 573 4.86 22.57 24.66
N HIS A 574 3.79 22.18 25.37
CA HIS A 574 3.81 20.96 26.16
C HIS A 574 3.76 19.72 25.26
N VAL A 575 4.79 18.87 25.36
CA VAL A 575 4.85 17.58 24.67
C VAL A 575 4.08 16.55 25.50
N PRO A 576 3.16 15.76 24.91
CA PRO A 576 2.43 14.74 25.64
C PRO A 576 3.36 13.76 26.38
N GLU A 577 3.15 13.61 27.68
CA GLU A 577 3.93 12.69 28.52
C GLU A 577 3.41 11.25 28.37
N ASP A 578 4.30 10.26 28.57
CA ASP A 578 3.89 8.86 28.64
C ASP A 578 2.96 8.65 29.85
N MET A 579 1.95 7.81 29.67
CA MET A 579 0.94 7.48 30.68
C MET A 579 1.61 7.03 31.99
N PHE A 580 2.68 6.25 31.91
CA PHE A 580 3.40 5.79 33.11
C PHE A 580 4.08 6.94 33.86
N ALA A 581 4.69 7.89 33.16
CA ALA A 581 5.30 9.06 33.78
C ALA A 581 4.26 9.91 34.51
N ILE A 582 3.08 10.08 33.90
CA ILE A 582 1.96 10.82 34.49
C ILE A 582 1.42 10.11 35.75
N LEU A 583 1.32 8.77 35.73
CA LEU A 583 0.80 8.03 36.88
C LEU A 583 1.82 7.98 38.04
N GLN A 584 3.12 8.06 37.77
CA GLN A 584 4.17 8.11 38.78
C GLN A 584 4.18 9.42 39.58
N THR A 585 3.63 10.52 39.06
CA THR A 585 3.55 11.79 39.79
C THR A 585 2.38 11.85 40.79
N LEU A 586 1.46 10.88 40.74
CA LEU A 586 0.28 10.81 41.59
C LEU A 586 0.52 9.96 42.84
N SER A 587 -0.14 10.32 43.93
CA SER A 587 -0.22 9.47 45.12
C SER A 587 -1.05 8.22 44.84
N GLU A 588 -0.80 7.12 45.55
CA GLU A 588 -1.53 5.85 45.37
C GLU A 588 -3.04 6.00 45.61
N ASP A 589 -3.43 6.84 46.58
CA ASP A 589 -4.83 7.12 46.90
C ASP A 589 -5.56 7.90 45.78
N ASP A 590 -4.85 8.85 45.16
CA ASP A 590 -5.40 9.62 44.04
C ASP A 590 -5.49 8.76 42.78
N LEU A 591 -4.51 7.87 42.56
CA LEU A 591 -4.46 6.97 41.41
C LEU A 591 -5.73 6.11 41.29
N ALA A 592 -6.20 5.54 42.40
CA ALA A 592 -7.41 4.73 42.43
C ALA A 592 -8.67 5.52 42.03
N LYS A 593 -8.76 6.79 42.45
CA LYS A 593 -9.86 7.70 42.11
C LYS A 593 -9.78 8.14 40.64
N PHE A 594 -8.57 8.42 40.15
CA PHE A 594 -8.35 8.85 38.78
C PHE A 594 -8.58 7.73 37.76
N LEU A 595 -8.14 6.50 38.02
CA LEU A 595 -8.28 5.38 37.08
C LEU A 595 -9.74 5.15 36.66
N LYS A 596 -10.68 5.17 37.62
CA LYS A 596 -12.13 5.05 37.32
C LYS A 596 -12.65 6.17 36.43
N ASN A 597 -12.16 7.40 36.63
CA ASN A 597 -12.58 8.57 35.86
C ASN A 597 -11.91 8.63 34.47
N VAL A 598 -10.62 8.32 34.39
CA VAL A 598 -9.84 8.26 33.16
C VAL A 598 -10.39 7.18 32.24
N GLU A 599 -10.76 6.00 32.75
CA GLU A 599 -11.36 4.95 31.91
C GLU A 599 -12.72 5.39 31.33
N LYS A 600 -13.57 6.03 32.15
CA LYS A 600 -14.85 6.61 31.67
C LYS A 600 -14.63 7.70 30.62
N LEU A 601 -13.60 8.53 30.76
CA LEU A 601 -13.25 9.58 29.81
C LEU A 601 -12.62 9.00 28.53
N ARG A 602 -11.79 7.96 28.64
CA ARG A 602 -11.19 7.25 27.50
C ARG A 602 -12.27 6.64 26.60
N ARG A 603 -13.31 6.04 27.19
CA ARG A 603 -14.49 5.55 26.44
C ARG A 603 -15.22 6.65 25.67
N LYS A 604 -15.10 7.91 26.11
CA LYS A 604 -15.65 9.11 25.44
C LYS A 604 -14.65 9.78 24.47
N GLY A 605 -13.51 9.15 24.20
CA GLY A 605 -12.50 9.62 23.26
C GLY A 605 -11.50 10.64 23.83
N TRP A 606 -11.43 10.80 25.15
CA TRP A 606 -10.40 11.64 25.78
C TRP A 606 -9.07 10.89 25.90
N ARG A 607 -7.96 11.56 25.58
CA ARG A 607 -6.58 11.07 25.68
C ARG A 607 -5.87 11.81 26.81
N LEU A 608 -5.17 11.09 27.68
CA LEU A 608 -4.38 11.69 28.75
C LEU A 608 -3.11 12.30 28.13
N ILE A 609 -2.80 13.57 28.41
CA ILE A 609 -1.65 14.26 27.81
C ILE A 609 -0.56 14.64 28.81
N GLY A 610 -0.90 14.83 30.10
CA GLY A 610 0.10 15.22 31.09
C GLY A 610 -0.47 15.36 32.50
N SER A 611 0.43 15.46 33.48
CA SER A 611 0.11 15.91 34.83
C SER A 611 0.44 17.40 34.98
N GLY A 612 -0.42 18.15 35.66
CA GLY A 612 -0.15 19.56 35.98
C GLY A 612 1.01 19.71 36.95
N ARG A 613 1.70 20.86 36.92
CA ARG A 613 2.75 21.19 37.93
C ARG A 613 2.22 21.18 39.37
N THR A 614 0.92 21.42 39.54
CA THR A 614 0.24 21.28 40.82
C THR A 614 -0.10 19.81 41.05
N LYS A 615 0.41 19.24 42.15
CA LYS A 615 0.15 17.86 42.55
C LYS A 615 -1.37 17.58 42.53
N GLY A 616 -1.76 16.45 41.92
CA GLY A 616 -3.16 16.02 41.86
C GLY A 616 -3.99 16.63 40.73
N MET A 617 -3.37 17.04 39.62
CA MET A 617 -4.09 17.51 38.42
C MET A 617 -3.72 16.67 37.20
N LEU A 618 -4.71 16.09 36.52
CA LEU A 618 -4.55 15.39 35.24
C LEU A 618 -5.17 16.19 34.12
N VAL A 619 -4.47 16.31 32.99
CA VAL A 619 -4.98 16.99 31.80
C VAL A 619 -5.19 15.97 30.69
N LEU A 620 -6.41 15.96 30.15
CA LEU A 620 -6.81 15.14 29.02
C LEU A 620 -7.13 16.05 27.83
N SER A 621 -6.86 15.59 26.61
CA SER A 621 -7.25 16.26 25.37
C SER A 621 -8.20 15.39 24.55
N ARG A 622 -9.05 16.04 23.76
CA ARG A 622 -9.91 15.38 22.77
C ARG A 622 -10.02 16.24 21.53
N ASP A 623 -9.99 15.60 20.37
CA ASP A 623 -10.16 16.28 19.09
C ASP A 623 -11.62 16.71 18.94
N VAL A 624 -11.84 18.02 18.73
CA VAL A 624 -13.20 18.52 18.48
C VAL A 624 -13.58 18.10 17.07
N LYS A 625 -14.31 16.98 16.96
CA LYS A 625 -14.87 16.53 15.69
C LYS A 625 -15.89 17.56 15.19
N ARG A 626 -15.45 18.56 14.42
CA ARG A 626 -16.30 19.57 13.76
C ARG A 626 -17.34 18.97 12.80
N GLY A 627 -17.29 17.66 12.53
CA GLY A 627 -18.16 16.96 11.59
C GLY A 627 -19.66 16.94 11.95
N HIS A 628 -20.04 16.90 13.23
CA HIS A 628 -21.46 16.69 13.57
C HIS A 628 -22.31 17.98 13.53
N LEU A 629 -21.68 19.16 13.68
CA LEU A 629 -22.42 20.43 13.63
C LEU A 629 -22.87 20.79 12.21
N LYS A 630 -22.09 20.41 11.18
CA LYS A 630 -22.48 20.65 9.78
C LYS A 630 -23.69 19.81 9.40
N VAL A 631 -23.74 18.54 9.79
CA VAL A 631 -24.88 17.64 9.50
C VAL A 631 -26.15 18.10 10.22
N LYS A 632 -26.07 18.54 11.50
CA LYS A 632 -27.24 19.10 12.19
C LYS A 632 -27.73 20.42 11.56
N ARG A 633 -26.82 21.27 11.06
CA ARG A 633 -27.21 22.48 10.31
C ARG A 633 -27.82 22.12 8.96
N LEU A 634 -27.30 21.11 8.28
CA LEU A 634 -27.82 20.63 7.00
C LEU A 634 -29.22 20.01 7.15
N ILE A 635 -29.44 19.18 8.18
CA ILE A 635 -30.76 18.61 8.50
C ILE A 635 -31.76 19.72 8.85
N LYS A 636 -31.35 20.75 9.62
CA LYS A 636 -32.20 21.92 9.88
C LYS A 636 -32.52 22.70 8.61
N PHE A 637 -31.57 22.83 7.69
CA PHE A 637 -31.79 23.45 6.38
C PHE A 637 -32.76 22.64 5.52
N ILE A 638 -32.60 21.31 5.47
CA ILE A 638 -33.50 20.40 4.72
C ILE A 638 -34.91 20.41 5.30
N LEU A 639 -35.05 20.41 6.63
CA LEU A 639 -36.36 20.52 7.27
C LEU A 639 -37.01 21.87 6.99
N ALA A 640 -36.25 22.97 7.08
CA ALA A 640 -36.75 24.31 6.76
C ALA A 640 -37.14 24.45 5.29
N SER A 641 -36.35 23.91 4.35
CA SER A 641 -36.67 23.96 2.92
C SER A 641 -37.87 23.07 2.59
N SER A 642 -37.98 21.88 3.20
CA SER A 642 -39.15 21.01 3.01
C SER A 642 -40.44 21.65 3.54
N GLY A 643 -40.37 22.37 4.66
CA GLY A 643 -41.50 23.12 5.20
C GLY A 643 -41.94 24.26 4.28
N LEU A 644 -40.99 24.98 3.69
CA LEU A 644 -41.29 26.05 2.74
C LEU A 644 -41.98 25.50 1.47
N ILE A 645 -41.49 24.39 0.93
CA ILE A 645 -42.10 23.71 -0.22
C ILE A 645 -43.53 23.25 0.12
N PHE A 646 -43.74 22.70 1.31
CA PHE A 646 -45.07 22.25 1.75
C PHE A 646 -46.06 23.42 1.89
N ILE A 647 -45.61 24.56 2.44
CA ILE A 647 -46.41 25.78 2.54
C ILE A 647 -46.74 26.33 1.15
N THR A 648 -45.78 26.33 0.22
CA THR A 648 -46.04 26.78 -1.16
C THR A 648 -47.04 25.88 -1.89
N LEU A 649 -46.99 24.57 -1.67
CA LEU A 649 -47.97 23.64 -2.25
C LEU A 649 -49.38 23.83 -1.65
N LEU A 650 -49.48 24.08 -0.34
CA LEU A 650 -50.77 24.39 0.29
C LEU A 650 -51.36 25.72 -0.22
N LEU A 651 -50.53 26.75 -0.38
CA LEU A 651 -50.96 28.03 -0.96
C LEU A 651 -51.38 27.88 -2.42
N LEU A 652 -50.66 27.09 -3.21
CA LEU A 652 -51.01 26.83 -4.60
C LEU A 652 -52.33 26.06 -4.69
N ASN A 653 -52.54 25.05 -3.83
CA ASN A 653 -53.79 24.30 -3.79
C ASN A 653 -54.97 25.20 -3.39
N TRP A 654 -54.77 26.09 -2.42
CA TRP A 654 -55.81 27.03 -1.99
C TRP A 654 -56.19 28.02 -3.10
N ILE A 655 -55.20 28.53 -3.86
CA ILE A 655 -55.44 29.42 -5.01
C ILE A 655 -56.15 28.68 -6.16
N ILE A 656 -55.82 27.40 -6.38
CA ILE A 656 -56.49 26.58 -7.40
C ILE A 656 -57.93 26.30 -6.99
N ASP A 657 -58.19 25.99 -5.72
CA ASP A 657 -59.54 25.76 -5.21
C ASP A 657 -60.41 27.03 -5.35
N ASP A 658 -59.88 28.22 -5.02
CA ASP A 658 -60.62 29.48 -5.20
C ASP A 658 -60.93 29.78 -6.68
N LYS A 659 -59.98 29.53 -7.59
CA LYS A 659 -60.21 29.71 -9.04
C LYS A 659 -61.19 28.69 -9.63
N MET A 660 -61.15 27.44 -9.18
CA MET A 660 -62.09 26.42 -9.63
C MET A 660 -63.51 26.71 -9.12
N VAL A 661 -63.65 27.28 -7.92
CA VAL A 661 -64.96 27.71 -7.41
C VAL A 661 -65.52 28.89 -8.21
N GLU A 662 -64.66 29.82 -8.66
CA GLU A 662 -65.06 30.95 -9.52
C GLU A 662 -65.45 30.47 -10.94
N GLU A 663 -64.67 29.58 -11.56
CA GLU A 663 -65.04 28.99 -12.88
C GLU A 663 -66.29 28.09 -12.78
N LEU A 664 -66.49 27.36 -11.69
CA LEU A 664 -67.69 26.54 -11.49
C LEU A 664 -68.95 27.39 -11.24
N ALA A 665 -68.81 28.57 -10.63
CA ALA A 665 -69.91 29.52 -10.51
C ALA A 665 -70.34 30.04 -11.89
N ASP A 666 -69.39 30.43 -12.74
CA ASP A 666 -69.66 30.90 -14.10
C ASP A 666 -70.28 29.80 -14.99
N ILE A 667 -69.81 28.55 -14.87
CA ILE A 667 -70.38 27.42 -15.63
C ILE A 667 -71.80 27.07 -15.14
N SER A 668 -72.08 27.20 -13.83
CA SER A 668 -73.41 26.94 -13.29
C SER A 668 -74.44 27.97 -13.77
N GLU A 669 -74.03 29.24 -13.91
CA GLU A 669 -74.89 30.32 -14.43
C GLU A 669 -75.18 30.14 -15.93
N ILE A 670 -74.25 29.57 -16.69
CA ILE A 670 -74.45 29.25 -18.12
C ILE A 670 -75.35 28.01 -18.29
N ALA A 671 -75.18 26.98 -17.45
CA ALA A 671 -75.99 25.75 -17.51
C ALA A 671 -77.46 25.99 -17.11
N GLU A 672 -77.73 26.95 -16.22
CA GLU A 672 -79.11 27.32 -15.83
C GLU A 672 -79.84 28.08 -16.94
N ILE A 673 -79.11 28.73 -17.86
CA ILE A 673 -79.68 29.41 -19.04
C ILE A 673 -79.97 28.42 -20.19
N GLU A 674 -79.19 27.35 -20.32
CA GLU A 674 -79.35 26.37 -21.40
C GLU A 674 -80.42 25.29 -21.09
N LEU A 675 -80.71 25.05 -19.81
CA LEU A 675 -81.75 24.11 -19.36
C LEU A 675 -83.20 24.65 -19.48
N GLU A 676 -83.39 25.96 -19.63
CA GLU A 676 -84.71 26.54 -19.94
C GLU A 676 -85.04 26.51 -21.45
N ALA A 677 -84.06 26.21 -22.33
CA ALA A 677 -84.24 26.27 -23.78
C ALA A 677 -84.61 24.94 -24.46
N GLU A 678 -84.43 23.77 -23.83
CA GLU A 678 -84.62 22.47 -24.49
C GLU A 678 -85.81 21.63 -23.97
N SER A 679 -86.73 22.20 -23.19
CA SER A 679 -87.88 21.46 -22.63
C SER A 679 -89.11 21.28 -23.55
N SER A 680 -88.95 21.36 -24.88
CA SER A 680 -90.04 21.01 -25.81
C SER A 680 -89.53 20.30 -27.07
N ASP A 681 -89.56 18.96 -27.06
CA ASP A 681 -90.14 18.11 -28.12
C ASP A 681 -89.80 16.62 -27.86
N VAL A 682 -90.79 15.77 -27.51
CA VAL A 682 -91.50 14.81 -28.41
C VAL A 682 -90.59 13.61 -28.77
N LEU A 683 -90.69 12.47 -28.06
CA LEU A 683 -91.58 11.29 -28.24
C LEU A 683 -90.88 10.06 -28.89
N GLU A 684 -91.20 8.87 -28.35
CA GLU A 684 -91.15 7.52 -28.97
C GLU A 684 -89.77 6.97 -29.44
N GLU A 685 -89.40 5.69 -29.40
CA GLU A 685 -90.06 4.37 -29.28
C GLU A 685 -88.90 3.36 -29.01
N GLY A 686 -88.99 2.41 -28.07
CA GLY A 686 -89.17 1.00 -28.45
C GLY A 686 -87.93 0.08 -28.31
N THR A 687 -88.08 -1.00 -27.52
CA THR A 687 -87.51 -2.37 -27.68
C THR A 687 -86.00 -2.62 -27.43
N LEU A 688 -85.50 -3.81 -27.06
CA LEU A 688 -85.90 -5.01 -26.29
C LEU A 688 -84.65 -5.94 -26.32
N LEU A 689 -84.46 -6.78 -25.29
CA LEU A 689 -83.59 -7.99 -25.17
C LEU A 689 -82.23 -7.88 -24.45
N ASP A 690 -82.26 -8.30 -23.18
CA ASP A 690 -81.57 -9.47 -22.59
C ASP A 690 -80.22 -9.92 -23.18
N ASP A 691 -79.18 -10.01 -22.33
CA ASP A 691 -78.78 -11.31 -21.77
C ASP A 691 -77.82 -11.19 -20.57
N GLU A 692 -77.94 -12.18 -19.71
CA GLU A 692 -77.48 -12.36 -18.34
C GLU A 692 -75.95 -12.49 -18.16
N GLY A 693 -75.46 -12.32 -16.92
CA GLY A 693 -74.26 -13.06 -16.54
C GLY A 693 -73.49 -12.72 -15.27
N LYS A 694 -74.16 -12.79 -14.09
CA LYS A 694 -73.60 -13.22 -12.79
C LYS A 694 -72.65 -12.24 -12.07
N ARG A 695 -73.09 -11.68 -10.93
CA ARG A 695 -73.02 -12.22 -9.53
C ARG A 695 -71.57 -12.31 -9.03
N ALA A 696 -71.19 -11.84 -7.84
CA ALA A 696 -71.96 -11.38 -6.69
C ALA A 696 -71.06 -10.53 -5.76
N ASP A 697 -71.69 -9.54 -5.13
CA ASP A 697 -71.66 -9.17 -3.71
C ASP A 697 -70.33 -9.16 -2.95
N VAL A 698 -69.91 -7.97 -2.50
CA VAL A 698 -69.85 -7.66 -1.06
C VAL A 698 -70.19 -6.18 -0.86
N ALA A 699 -71.36 -5.94 -0.27
CA ALA A 699 -71.83 -4.64 0.16
C ALA A 699 -71.45 -4.35 1.63
N ASN A 700 -71.32 -3.04 1.89
CA ASN A 700 -71.74 -2.31 3.09
C ASN A 700 -70.97 -2.47 4.42
N LEU A 701 -70.10 -1.48 4.62
CA LEU A 701 -70.24 -0.43 5.65
C LEU A 701 -71.56 -0.41 6.44
N ASN A 702 -71.49 -0.39 7.77
CA ASN A 702 -71.83 0.83 8.51
C ASN A 702 -71.58 0.76 10.04
N ALA A 703 -71.01 1.86 10.52
CA ALA A 703 -71.32 2.62 11.73
C ALA A 703 -71.39 1.93 13.13
N LYS A 704 -70.51 2.40 14.03
CA LYS A 704 -70.85 2.97 15.36
C LYS A 704 -69.57 3.47 16.04
N GLU A 705 -69.36 4.77 16.18
CA GLU A 705 -69.91 5.67 17.22
C GLU A 705 -69.38 5.42 18.65
N SER A 706 -68.68 6.45 19.14
CA SER A 706 -68.66 6.94 20.53
C SER A 706 -67.56 6.48 21.51
N SER A 707 -66.86 7.51 22.01
CA SER A 707 -66.78 7.87 23.43
C SER A 707 -65.64 7.32 24.31
N ARG A 708 -64.77 8.28 24.69
CA ARG A 708 -64.30 8.58 26.06
C ARG A 708 -63.42 7.55 26.80
N LYS A 709 -62.15 7.93 27.03
CA LYS A 709 -61.67 8.60 28.27
C LYS A 709 -60.14 8.70 28.25
N GLY A 710 -59.63 9.89 28.54
CA GLY A 710 -58.23 10.06 28.91
C GLY A 710 -57.96 9.56 30.32
N PHE A 711 -56.69 9.29 30.63
CA PHE A 711 -56.13 9.44 31.96
C PHE A 711 -54.63 9.75 31.85
N PHE A 712 -54.21 10.59 32.78
CA PHE A 712 -52.96 11.32 32.87
C PHE A 712 -51.98 10.60 33.84
N TRP A 713 -50.67 10.89 33.66
CA TRP A 713 -49.50 10.77 34.57
C TRP A 713 -49.03 9.40 35.10
N ASN A 714 -47.79 9.03 34.76
CA ASN A 714 -46.59 9.39 35.54
C ASN A 714 -45.34 9.49 34.65
#